data_AF-A0A2A2CB49-F1
#
_entry.id   AF-A0A2A2CB49-F1
#
_cell.length_a   1.000
_cell.length_b   1.000
_cell.length_c   1.000
_cell.angle_alpha   90.00
_cell.angle_beta   90.00
_cell.angle_gamma   90.00
#
_symmetry.space_group_name_H-M   'P 1'
#
loop_
_entity.id
_entity.type
_entity.pdbx_description
1 polymer ?
#
loop_
_entity_poly.entity_id
_entity_poly.type
_entity_poly.pdbx_seq_one_letter_code
_entity_poly.pdbx_strand_id
1 'polypeptide(L)'
;MTSKWVQLSSMPGNFTVKVSGGTAAFLEAPFPPAETKGGMTFADCLISFNTRDCLWVRPVSGDPSVEITGACIGAVIPLSADVAGTAEPSDWDNAETHTRPSGNETTSSSPSWYYVVVLAGQSNGMAYGEGLPLPETYDRPEPRIMQLARRSTVTPGGKACQYNDIILADHCLHDVQDMSGKNHPKADVAKGQYGTVGQGLHIAKKLLPFIPADAGILLVPCCRGGSAFTAGADGTYSDSTGASENSARWGVDKPLYKDLISRTKAALAKNPKNRLLAVVWMQGEFDIDAKPTEHSALFLAMVEKFRTDLAEKAEQCIGGRTETVPWICGDTTYFWKKKNEPAYQAIYGGYKNNTDKNIHFVPLMTDENGANVPTNNPTEDPDIESIGYYGSTWRNSAATWTSADRASHFSAWARRGIISDRLATAVLTHAGRTTVKADVPSSETDAPTPSPSEAETVTTTTLLSYRASESEGKLTEQGWSAGGGKAEIVADEGATGGTAMKLSKETGVGSWYLEHDAGTGAELLKNGGLISCRFKASGELVANQYVIALYWPVSSLPQGVTLTGDAGNNLLAAFYIQTDAKDLNVMYHNAKVATNNLKLGTFGAFDNEWHTLAFRFAGNNNLQVTPVIDGQDSTPFTLTQSPVSAFAADKLHVTDITKNATYPVLIDSI
;
A
#
# COMPACT_ATOMS: atom_id res chain seq x y z
N MET A 1 35.73 16.86 -22.55
CA MET A 1 34.47 17.61 -22.37
C MET A 1 33.60 16.74 -21.49
N THR A 2 33.12 17.30 -20.39
CA THR A 2 32.60 16.63 -19.20
C THR A 2 31.17 16.11 -19.41
N SER A 3 30.88 14.88 -18.97
CA SER A 3 29.52 14.33 -19.07
C SER A 3 28.58 15.07 -18.12
N LYS A 4 27.46 15.57 -18.66
CA LYS A 4 26.47 16.34 -17.90
C LYS A 4 25.52 15.42 -17.13
N TRP A 5 25.12 15.86 -15.94
CA TRP A 5 24.02 15.26 -15.20
C TRP A 5 22.69 15.50 -15.93
N VAL A 6 21.93 14.44 -16.17
CA VAL A 6 20.60 14.45 -16.79
C VAL A 6 19.57 14.11 -15.73
N GLN A 7 18.46 14.84 -15.70
CA GLN A 7 17.39 14.57 -14.74
C GLN A 7 16.64 13.30 -15.16
N LEU A 8 16.69 12.27 -14.33
CA LEU A 8 16.02 10.99 -14.55
C LEU A 8 14.62 10.97 -13.93
N SER A 9 14.44 11.65 -12.79
CA SER A 9 13.13 11.93 -12.21
C SER A 9 13.07 13.36 -11.70
N SER A 10 11.99 14.05 -12.03
CA SER A 10 11.68 15.40 -11.53
C SER A 10 10.92 15.42 -10.22
N MET A 11 10.57 14.25 -9.68
CA MET A 11 9.83 14.12 -8.44
C MET A 11 10.45 13.07 -7.52
N PRO A 12 10.30 13.25 -6.20
CA PRO A 12 10.53 12.20 -5.21
C PRO A 12 9.64 10.99 -5.51
N GLY A 13 10.13 9.77 -5.32
CA GLY A 13 9.31 8.60 -5.58
C GLY A 13 10.06 7.29 -5.55
N ASN A 14 9.29 6.22 -5.71
CA ASN A 14 9.80 4.87 -5.90
C ASN A 14 9.96 4.59 -7.39
N PHE A 15 11.20 4.46 -7.82
CA PHE A 15 11.59 4.21 -9.20
C PHE A 15 12.33 2.89 -9.27
N THR A 16 12.08 2.11 -10.31
CA THR A 16 12.89 0.96 -10.70
C THR A 16 13.63 1.34 -11.98
N VAL A 17 14.94 1.37 -11.90
CA VAL A 17 15.82 1.86 -12.96
C VAL A 17 16.67 0.72 -13.48
N LYS A 18 16.60 0.44 -14.77
CA LYS A 18 17.46 -0.52 -15.46
C LYS A 18 18.59 0.24 -16.15
N VAL A 19 19.83 -0.15 -15.87
CA VAL A 19 21.03 0.30 -16.58
C VAL A 19 21.47 -0.82 -17.51
N SER A 20 21.87 -0.52 -18.76
CA SER A 20 22.34 -1.52 -19.73
C SER A 20 23.36 -0.91 -20.71
N GLY A 21 24.42 -1.64 -21.08
CA GLY A 21 25.40 -1.19 -22.06
C GLY A 21 26.53 -0.32 -21.50
N GLY A 22 26.65 -0.21 -20.18
CA GLY A 22 27.68 0.61 -19.52
C GLY A 22 27.41 0.87 -18.04
N THR A 23 28.17 1.82 -17.47
CA THR A 23 28.05 2.27 -16.08
C THR A 23 27.50 3.69 -16.03
N ALA A 24 26.47 3.91 -15.21
CA ALA A 24 25.88 5.23 -14.95
C ALA A 24 25.98 5.59 -13.46
N ALA A 25 26.24 6.86 -13.15
CA ALA A 25 26.20 7.41 -11.80
C ALA A 25 24.85 8.08 -11.55
N PHE A 26 24.35 7.96 -10.33
CA PHE A 26 23.06 8.50 -9.89
C PHE A 26 23.25 9.39 -8.68
N LEU A 27 22.52 10.49 -8.62
CA LEU A 27 22.59 11.43 -7.51
C LEU A 27 21.22 12.03 -7.25
N GLU A 28 20.77 11.93 -6.01
CA GLU A 28 19.60 12.63 -5.53
C GLU A 28 19.96 14.08 -5.18
N ALA A 29 19.28 15.04 -5.81
CA ALA A 29 19.49 16.45 -5.53
C ALA A 29 18.28 17.28 -5.99
N PRO A 30 17.88 18.32 -5.23
CA PRO A 30 16.76 19.19 -5.61
C PRO A 30 17.02 20.07 -6.85
N PHE A 31 18.29 20.20 -7.27
CA PHE A 31 18.73 21.02 -8.41
C PHE A 31 19.81 20.30 -9.23
N PRO A 32 20.07 20.71 -10.50
CA PRO A 32 21.12 20.11 -11.33
C PRO A 32 22.48 20.07 -10.60
N PRO A 33 23.08 18.88 -10.39
CA PRO A 33 24.35 18.77 -9.68
C PRO A 33 25.53 19.35 -10.49
N ALA A 34 26.54 19.87 -9.78
CA ALA A 34 27.81 20.26 -10.40
C ALA A 34 28.50 19.04 -11.05
N GLU A 35 29.14 19.23 -12.20
CA GLU A 35 29.77 18.14 -12.96
C GLU A 35 30.89 17.42 -12.18
N THR A 36 31.50 18.09 -11.20
CA THR A 36 32.53 17.52 -10.32
C THR A 36 31.99 16.69 -9.16
N LYS A 37 30.67 16.71 -8.89
CA LYS A 37 30.06 15.90 -7.83
C LYS A 37 30.10 14.42 -8.21
N GLY A 38 30.49 13.57 -7.25
CA GLY A 38 30.33 12.13 -7.34
C GLY A 38 28.87 11.70 -7.20
N GLY A 39 28.55 10.48 -7.61
CA GLY A 39 27.25 9.85 -7.41
C GLY A 39 27.38 8.34 -7.34
N MET A 40 26.29 7.67 -6.95
CA MET A 40 26.24 6.22 -6.81
C MET A 40 26.29 5.55 -8.19
N THR A 41 27.33 4.76 -8.45
CA THR A 41 27.54 4.15 -9.77
C THR A 41 26.96 2.74 -9.85
N PHE A 42 26.23 2.49 -10.92
CA PHE A 42 25.63 1.19 -11.21
C PHE A 42 25.91 0.80 -12.67
N ALA A 43 26.21 -0.48 -12.90
CA ALA A 43 26.48 -1.02 -14.22
C ALA A 43 25.54 -2.21 -14.47
N ASP A 44 24.92 -2.25 -15.65
CA ASP A 44 24.16 -3.41 -16.16
C ASP A 44 23.22 -4.10 -15.14
N CYS A 45 22.42 -3.32 -14.40
CA CYS A 45 21.56 -3.83 -13.34
C CYS A 45 20.21 -3.12 -13.24
N LEU A 46 19.29 -3.71 -12.48
CA LEU A 46 17.98 -3.14 -12.13
C LEU A 46 18.04 -2.66 -10.67
N ILE A 47 17.82 -1.37 -10.44
CA ILE A 47 17.99 -0.72 -9.14
C ILE A 47 16.70 0.00 -8.77
N SER A 48 16.20 -0.22 -7.57
CA SER A 48 15.08 0.57 -7.06
C SER A 48 15.57 1.77 -6.24
N PHE A 49 15.20 2.97 -6.64
CA PHE A 49 15.42 4.21 -5.90
C PHE A 49 14.14 4.60 -5.16
N ASN A 50 14.26 4.93 -3.88
CA ASN A 50 13.23 5.68 -3.15
C ASN A 50 13.82 7.05 -2.85
N THR A 51 13.47 8.04 -3.66
CA THR A 51 14.04 9.39 -3.52
C THR A 51 13.05 10.32 -2.85
N ARG A 52 13.59 11.24 -2.05
CA ARG A 52 12.93 12.39 -1.41
C ARG A 52 13.07 13.68 -2.21
N ASP A 53 13.98 13.70 -3.18
CA ASP A 53 14.21 14.77 -4.16
C ASP A 53 14.33 14.22 -5.60
N CYS A 54 14.66 15.09 -6.57
CA CYS A 54 14.89 14.70 -7.97
C CYS A 54 16.07 13.73 -8.10
N LEU A 55 15.94 12.74 -8.98
CA LEU A 55 17.00 11.79 -9.29
C LEU A 55 17.72 12.21 -10.56
N TRP A 56 19.04 12.35 -10.50
CA TRP A 56 19.90 12.69 -11.63
C TRP A 56 20.77 11.50 -12.03
N VAL A 57 21.10 11.39 -13.31
CA VAL A 57 21.93 10.31 -13.88
C VAL A 57 23.01 10.87 -14.81
N ARG A 58 24.19 10.23 -14.88
CA ARG A 58 25.23 10.53 -15.89
C ARG A 58 25.99 9.27 -16.32
N PRO A 59 26.51 9.20 -17.55
CA PRO A 59 27.39 8.11 -17.96
C PRO A 59 28.77 8.23 -17.30
N VAL A 60 29.35 7.09 -16.92
CA VAL A 60 30.68 6.95 -16.30
C VAL A 60 31.65 6.19 -17.21
N SER A 61 31.20 5.07 -17.80
CA SER A 61 31.99 4.28 -18.76
C SER A 61 31.08 3.43 -19.66
N GLY A 62 31.51 3.14 -20.88
CA GLY A 62 30.65 2.48 -21.89
C GLY A 62 29.55 3.42 -22.42
N ASP A 63 28.53 2.87 -23.08
CA ASP A 63 27.36 3.58 -23.64
C ASP A 63 26.08 3.19 -22.89
N PRO A 64 25.89 3.61 -21.61
CA PRO A 64 24.78 3.14 -20.80
C PRO A 64 23.42 3.70 -21.29
N SER A 65 22.49 2.80 -21.60
CA SER A 65 21.06 3.08 -21.67
C SER A 65 20.45 2.97 -20.28
N VAL A 66 19.61 3.94 -19.90
CA VAL A 66 18.92 3.95 -18.60
C VAL A 66 17.41 3.99 -18.83
N GLU A 67 16.73 2.93 -18.41
CA GLU A 67 15.28 2.80 -18.44
C GLU A 67 14.74 3.00 -17.03
N ILE A 68 13.76 3.87 -16.82
CA ILE A 68 13.13 4.08 -15.50
C ILE A 68 11.66 3.67 -15.55
N THR A 69 11.22 2.95 -14.51
CA THR A 69 9.89 2.35 -14.35
C THR A 69 9.41 2.48 -12.92
N GLY A 70 8.35 3.24 -12.69
CA GLY A 70 7.79 3.51 -11.36
C GLY A 70 6.77 4.63 -11.49
N ALA A 71 5.74 4.62 -10.61
CA ALA A 71 4.60 5.55 -10.58
C ALA A 71 4.50 6.49 -11.81
N CYS A 72 3.98 5.93 -12.91
CA CYS A 72 3.65 6.62 -14.16
C CYS A 72 4.78 7.18 -15.04
N ILE A 73 6.01 6.70 -14.92
CA ILE A 73 7.08 6.98 -15.90
C ILE A 73 7.60 5.67 -16.49
N GLY A 74 7.50 5.53 -17.81
CA GLY A 74 8.24 4.59 -18.64
C GLY A 74 9.03 5.38 -19.67
N ALA A 75 10.30 5.66 -19.41
CA ALA A 75 11.16 6.40 -20.33
C ALA A 75 12.49 5.66 -20.50
N VAL A 76 12.91 5.50 -21.76
CA VAL A 76 14.23 4.99 -22.13
C VAL A 76 15.09 6.19 -22.51
N ILE A 77 16.13 6.48 -21.72
CA ILE A 77 17.08 7.55 -22.00
C ILE A 77 18.37 6.91 -22.52
N PRO A 78 18.65 6.98 -23.84
CA PRO A 78 19.96 6.60 -24.35
C PRO A 78 20.99 7.65 -23.94
N LEU A 79 22.01 7.26 -23.17
CA LEU A 79 23.15 8.13 -22.86
C LEU A 79 24.29 7.73 -23.80
N SER A 80 24.59 8.55 -24.82
CA SER A 80 25.73 8.30 -25.71
C SER A 80 27.03 8.75 -25.06
N ALA A 81 28.07 7.92 -25.09
CA ALA A 81 29.41 8.27 -24.68
C ALA A 81 30.25 8.79 -25.86
N ASP A 82 30.57 10.08 -25.82
CA ASP A 82 31.85 10.51 -26.35
C ASP A 82 32.92 10.20 -25.29
N VAL A 83 33.87 9.36 -25.71
CA VAL A 83 34.60 8.35 -24.93
C VAL A 83 35.73 8.87 -24.02
N ALA A 84 35.73 8.34 -22.78
CA ALA A 84 36.79 7.92 -21.83
C ALA A 84 38.08 8.72 -21.53
N GLY A 85 38.46 8.66 -20.24
CA GLY A 85 39.81 8.83 -19.67
C GLY A 85 39.79 9.64 -18.37
N THR A 86 40.37 9.26 -17.22
CA THR A 86 41.36 8.23 -16.86
C THR A 86 41.31 7.94 -15.35
N ALA A 87 41.91 6.81 -14.98
CA ALA A 87 42.07 6.24 -13.64
C ALA A 87 42.89 7.10 -12.65
N GLU A 88 42.37 7.24 -11.42
CA GLU A 88 43.07 7.41 -10.13
C GLU A 88 42.09 6.90 -9.05
N PRO A 89 42.51 6.05 -8.09
CA PRO A 89 41.68 5.61 -6.96
C PRO A 89 41.70 6.67 -5.83
N SER A 90 40.77 6.54 -4.85
CA SER A 90 40.63 7.31 -3.58
C SER A 90 39.71 8.55 -3.64
N ASP A 91 38.90 8.90 -2.64
CA ASP A 91 39.01 8.68 -1.18
C ASP A 91 37.68 8.26 -0.53
N TRP A 92 37.67 7.09 0.11
CA TRP A 92 36.58 6.61 0.97
C TRP A 92 36.79 6.97 2.47
N ASP A 93 37.84 7.71 2.81
CA ASP A 93 38.25 7.93 4.22
C ASP A 93 37.89 9.30 4.84
N ASN A 94 37.00 10.10 4.24
CA ASN A 94 36.56 11.37 4.85
C ASN A 94 35.05 11.62 4.78
N ALA A 95 34.25 10.69 5.31
CA ALA A 95 32.86 10.96 5.68
C ALA A 95 32.74 11.44 7.14
N GLU A 96 33.55 12.43 7.51
CA GLU A 96 33.19 13.37 8.57
C GLU A 96 32.83 14.72 7.93
N THR A 97 31.72 15.29 8.39
CA THR A 97 31.23 16.66 8.14
C THR A 97 30.52 16.94 6.80
N HIS A 98 29.21 16.71 6.79
CA HIS A 98 28.28 17.84 6.63
C HIS A 98 27.10 17.70 7.59
N THR A 99 27.23 18.50 8.63
CA THR A 99 26.35 18.79 9.74
C THR A 99 24.96 19.23 9.31
N ARG A 100 23.98 18.52 9.86
CA ARG A 100 22.68 19.01 10.32
C ARG A 100 22.78 20.44 10.92
N PRO A 101 21.79 21.33 10.74
CA PRO A 101 21.77 22.58 11.50
C PRO A 101 21.82 22.24 13.00
N SER A 102 22.75 22.87 13.72
CA SER A 102 22.97 22.65 15.15
C SER A 102 21.68 22.89 15.93
N GLY A 103 21.12 21.80 16.45
CA GLY A 103 19.88 21.78 17.23
C GLY A 103 19.45 20.33 17.47
N ASN A 104 20.05 19.73 18.50
CA ASN A 104 19.86 18.36 19.00
C ASN A 104 20.20 17.21 18.05
N GLU A 105 21.45 16.75 18.15
CA GLU A 105 21.83 15.38 17.82
C GLU A 105 20.81 14.37 18.39
N THR A 106 20.36 13.45 17.54
CA THR A 106 19.92 12.14 18.00
C THR A 106 20.80 11.15 17.27
N THR A 107 21.72 10.57 18.04
CA THR A 107 22.49 9.37 17.73
C THR A 107 21.66 8.33 16.97
N SER A 108 22.31 7.48 16.17
CA SER A 108 21.81 6.14 15.78
C SER A 108 21.54 5.32 17.05
N SER A 109 20.45 5.64 17.75
CA SER A 109 20.06 5.04 19.01
C SER A 109 19.13 3.87 18.72
N SER A 110 19.40 2.74 19.36
CA SER A 110 18.44 1.64 19.45
C SER A 110 17.05 2.19 19.82
N PRO A 111 15.96 1.64 19.24
CA PRO A 111 14.62 2.10 19.56
C PRO A 111 14.37 2.17 21.06
N SER A 112 13.77 3.27 21.51
CA SER A 112 13.45 3.46 22.92
C SER A 112 12.23 2.65 23.37
N TRP A 113 11.39 2.22 22.42
CA TRP A 113 10.25 1.30 22.59
C TRP A 113 9.84 0.71 21.23
N TYR A 114 8.89 -0.22 21.21
CA TYR A 114 8.50 -0.96 20.01
C TYR A 114 6.99 -1.05 19.80
N TYR A 115 6.56 -0.92 18.54
CA TYR A 115 5.32 -1.53 18.08
C TYR A 115 5.54 -3.02 17.89
N VAL A 116 4.71 -3.83 18.54
CA VAL A 116 4.80 -5.30 18.52
C VAL A 116 3.86 -5.82 17.43
N VAL A 117 4.39 -6.65 16.53
CA VAL A 117 3.61 -7.35 15.51
C VAL A 117 3.83 -8.86 15.68
N VAL A 118 2.75 -9.59 15.94
CA VAL A 118 2.80 -11.04 16.12
C VAL A 118 2.61 -11.71 14.76
N LEU A 119 3.43 -12.71 14.46
CA LEU A 119 3.34 -13.53 13.25
C LEU A 119 3.04 -14.97 13.67
N ALA A 120 1.88 -15.50 13.29
CA ALA A 120 1.45 -16.84 13.68
C ALA A 120 0.70 -17.57 12.56
N GLY A 121 0.59 -18.89 12.69
CA GLY A 121 -0.03 -19.76 11.71
C GLY A 121 0.91 -20.87 11.25
N GLN A 122 0.90 -21.19 9.97
CA GLN A 122 1.71 -22.28 9.39
C GLN A 122 2.69 -21.82 8.31
N SER A 123 3.01 -22.69 7.35
CA SER A 123 4.09 -22.51 6.38
C SER A 123 3.98 -21.21 5.58
N ASN A 124 2.79 -20.84 5.10
CA ASN A 124 2.62 -19.58 4.38
C ASN A 124 2.75 -18.33 5.25
N GLY A 125 2.64 -18.44 6.58
CA GLY A 125 2.91 -17.37 7.54
C GLY A 125 4.39 -17.18 7.90
N MET A 126 5.31 -18.02 7.39
CA MET A 126 6.72 -18.01 7.77
C MET A 126 7.66 -18.23 6.58
N ALA A 127 8.95 -18.46 6.86
CA ALA A 127 10.00 -18.63 5.88
C ALA A 127 9.87 -19.94 5.08
N TYR A 128 8.97 -19.96 4.10
CA TYR A 128 8.83 -21.05 3.12
C TYR A 128 9.11 -20.59 1.68
N GLY A 129 9.44 -19.31 1.45
CA GLY A 129 9.88 -18.83 0.14
C GLY A 129 11.24 -19.46 -0.23
N GLU A 130 11.28 -20.14 -1.37
CA GLU A 130 12.41 -21.00 -1.71
C GLU A 130 13.53 -20.30 -2.49
N GLY A 131 13.24 -19.19 -3.18
CA GLY A 131 14.27 -18.40 -3.84
C GLY A 131 15.35 -17.88 -2.89
N LEU A 132 16.50 -17.54 -3.48
CA LEU A 132 17.72 -17.14 -2.78
C LEU A 132 17.49 -15.88 -1.92
N PRO A 133 17.91 -15.87 -0.64
CA PRO A 133 17.94 -14.66 0.16
C PRO A 133 18.93 -13.60 -0.36
N LEU A 134 18.56 -12.33 -0.21
CA LEU A 134 19.31 -11.15 -0.69
C LEU A 134 19.62 -10.17 0.47
N PRO A 135 20.43 -10.58 1.45
CA PRO A 135 20.66 -9.84 2.70
C PRO A 135 21.43 -8.51 2.54
N GLU A 136 22.03 -8.27 1.38
CA GLU A 136 22.68 -6.99 1.07
C GLU A 136 21.67 -5.95 0.53
N THR A 137 20.53 -6.41 0.00
CA THR A 137 19.52 -5.58 -0.69
C THR A 137 18.12 -5.75 -0.07
N TYR A 138 17.24 -6.53 -0.70
CA TYR A 138 15.82 -6.63 -0.36
C TYR A 138 15.59 -7.23 1.05
N ASP A 139 16.44 -8.16 1.44
CA ASP A 139 16.36 -8.89 2.70
C ASP A 139 17.25 -8.29 3.78
N ARG A 140 17.86 -7.12 3.50
CA ARG A 140 18.78 -6.45 4.42
C ARG A 140 18.13 -6.14 5.77
N PRO A 141 18.69 -6.58 6.90
CA PRO A 141 18.21 -6.20 8.21
C PRO A 141 18.18 -4.68 8.42
N GLU A 142 17.26 -4.20 9.26
CA GLU A 142 17.07 -2.78 9.56
C GLU A 142 17.23 -2.57 11.08
N PRO A 143 18.13 -1.68 11.55
CA PRO A 143 18.41 -1.46 12.97
C PRO A 143 17.19 -1.22 13.88
N ARG A 144 16.09 -0.68 13.33
CA ARG A 144 14.84 -0.44 14.09
C ARG A 144 13.84 -1.60 14.04
N ILE A 145 14.15 -2.69 13.32
CA ILE A 145 13.29 -3.88 13.20
C ILE A 145 13.96 -5.06 13.90
N MET A 146 13.34 -5.47 15.00
CA MET A 146 13.83 -6.52 15.88
C MET A 146 12.85 -7.71 15.91
N GLN A 147 13.28 -8.83 16.45
CA GLN A 147 12.45 -10.00 16.70
C GLN A 147 12.75 -10.61 18.08
N LEU A 148 11.81 -11.36 18.62
CA LEU A 148 12.08 -12.23 19.78
C LEU A 148 12.77 -13.52 19.36
N ALA A 149 13.95 -13.76 19.91
CA ALA A 149 14.74 -14.95 19.63
C ALA A 149 14.07 -16.25 20.11
N ARG A 150 14.32 -17.33 19.36
CA ARG A 150 14.08 -18.73 19.76
C ARG A 150 15.30 -19.64 19.62
N ARG A 151 16.03 -19.55 18.50
CA ARG A 151 17.26 -20.30 18.23
C ARG A 151 18.34 -19.99 19.28
N SER A 152 19.35 -20.86 19.35
CA SER A 152 20.52 -20.67 20.22
C SER A 152 21.49 -19.59 19.76
N THR A 153 21.40 -19.17 18.49
CA THR A 153 22.20 -18.09 17.89
C THR A 153 21.33 -17.16 17.04
N VAL A 154 21.74 -15.88 16.93
CA VAL A 154 21.02 -14.83 16.18
C VAL A 154 20.94 -15.17 14.69
N THR A 155 22.04 -15.65 14.12
CA THR A 155 22.14 -16.22 12.78
C THR A 155 22.82 -17.59 12.88
N PRO A 156 22.74 -18.48 11.88
CA PRO A 156 23.44 -19.76 11.92
C PRO A 156 24.95 -19.57 12.12
N GLY A 157 25.51 -20.15 13.18
CA GLY A 157 26.92 -19.98 13.56
C GLY A 157 27.30 -18.60 14.11
N GLY A 158 26.32 -17.71 14.30
CA GLY A 158 26.52 -16.34 14.79
C GLY A 158 26.55 -16.24 16.32
N LYS A 159 26.35 -15.00 16.81
CA LYS A 159 26.30 -14.68 18.23
C LYS A 159 25.20 -15.49 18.95
N ALA A 160 25.50 -16.01 20.14
CA ALA A 160 24.52 -16.69 20.98
C ALA A 160 23.37 -15.75 21.39
N CYS A 161 22.15 -16.30 21.47
CA CYS A 161 20.98 -15.63 22.03
C CYS A 161 20.14 -16.63 22.85
N GLN A 162 19.36 -16.10 23.77
CA GLN A 162 18.43 -16.87 24.60
C GLN A 162 16.99 -16.69 24.10
N TYR A 163 16.11 -17.60 24.50
CA TYR A 163 14.67 -17.49 24.22
C TYR A 163 14.13 -16.13 24.72
N ASN A 164 13.42 -15.41 23.84
CA ASN A 164 12.89 -14.06 24.04
C ASN A 164 13.92 -12.92 24.22
N ASP A 165 15.19 -13.12 23.83
CA ASP A 165 16.09 -11.99 23.60
C ASP A 165 15.60 -11.13 22.44
N ILE A 166 15.79 -9.82 22.54
CA ILE A 166 15.53 -8.90 21.42
C ILE A 166 16.76 -8.93 20.52
N ILE A 167 16.60 -9.45 19.31
CA ILE A 167 17.65 -9.59 18.31
C ILE A 167 17.23 -8.92 17.00
N LEU A 168 18.16 -8.64 16.11
CA LEU A 168 17.86 -8.04 14.82
C LEU A 168 16.97 -9.00 13.99
N ALA A 169 15.97 -8.46 13.29
CA ALA A 169 15.16 -9.24 12.38
C ALA A 169 15.83 -9.38 11.01
N ASP A 170 15.72 -10.56 10.41
CA ASP A 170 16.15 -10.82 9.04
C ASP A 170 15.07 -11.62 8.26
N HIS A 171 15.42 -12.12 7.07
CA HIS A 171 14.48 -12.84 6.19
C HIS A 171 14.01 -14.20 6.74
N CYS A 172 14.69 -14.79 7.73
CA CYS A 172 14.39 -16.12 8.25
C CYS A 172 14.22 -16.06 9.78
N LEU A 173 13.03 -15.58 10.19
CA LEU A 173 12.69 -15.30 11.58
C LEU A 173 12.67 -16.55 12.48
N HIS A 174 12.76 -16.33 13.79
CA HIS A 174 12.84 -17.36 14.84
C HIS A 174 11.46 -17.97 15.18
N ASP A 175 10.76 -18.47 14.16
CA ASP A 175 9.50 -19.21 14.28
C ASP A 175 9.69 -20.54 15.05
N VAL A 176 8.60 -21.25 15.37
CA VAL A 176 8.67 -22.53 16.12
C VAL A 176 9.45 -23.59 15.33
N GLN A 177 9.33 -23.56 14.01
CA GLN A 177 10.14 -24.39 13.10
C GLN A 177 11.30 -23.58 12.55
N ASP A 178 12.51 -24.09 12.74
CA ASP A 178 13.73 -23.46 12.25
C ASP A 178 13.97 -23.80 10.77
N MET A 179 13.84 -22.79 9.91
CA MET A 179 14.06 -22.91 8.47
C MET A 179 15.45 -22.42 8.02
N SER A 180 16.30 -21.97 8.96
CA SER A 180 17.59 -21.38 8.65
C SER A 180 18.63 -22.37 8.13
N GLY A 181 18.45 -23.67 8.39
CA GLY A 181 19.28 -24.74 7.81
C GLY A 181 18.88 -25.16 6.39
N LYS A 182 17.74 -24.70 5.86
CA LYS A 182 17.24 -25.06 4.53
C LYS A 182 17.80 -24.14 3.45
N ASN A 183 19.12 -24.16 3.27
CA ASN A 183 19.82 -23.24 2.36
C ASN A 183 19.46 -23.46 0.87
N HIS A 184 19.43 -22.37 0.13
CA HIS A 184 19.34 -22.42 -1.32
C HIS A 184 20.64 -22.99 -1.92
N PRO A 185 20.62 -23.83 -2.99
CA PRO A 185 21.85 -24.42 -3.55
C PRO A 185 22.86 -23.42 -4.12
N LYS A 186 22.43 -22.19 -4.41
CA LYS A 186 23.29 -21.08 -4.84
C LYS A 186 23.70 -20.14 -3.69
N ALA A 187 23.37 -20.48 -2.45
CA ALA A 187 23.64 -19.62 -1.31
C ALA A 187 25.12 -19.58 -0.95
N ASP A 188 25.62 -18.36 -0.74
CA ASP A 188 26.82 -18.11 0.04
C ASP A 188 26.41 -17.79 1.49
N VAL A 189 26.49 -18.80 2.36
CA VAL A 189 26.12 -18.66 3.77
C VAL A 189 27.01 -17.66 4.52
N ALA A 190 28.25 -17.42 4.05
CA ALA A 190 29.14 -16.43 4.66
C ALA A 190 28.64 -15.00 4.45
N LYS A 191 27.82 -14.78 3.40
CA LYS A 191 27.13 -13.51 3.13
C LYS A 191 25.77 -13.40 3.81
N GLY A 192 25.41 -14.36 4.67
CA GLY A 192 24.11 -14.39 5.34
C GLY A 192 22.97 -14.93 4.47
N GLN A 193 23.24 -15.57 3.32
CA GLN A 193 22.21 -16.12 2.43
C GLN A 193 21.64 -17.47 2.91
N TYR A 194 21.44 -17.63 4.21
CA TYR A 194 21.02 -18.89 4.80
C TYR A 194 19.50 -19.09 4.72
N GLY A 195 19.05 -20.35 4.75
CA GLY A 195 17.66 -20.74 4.87
C GLY A 195 16.76 -20.38 3.67
N THR A 196 15.51 -20.08 4.01
CA THR A 196 14.39 -19.66 3.15
C THR A 196 13.91 -18.27 3.56
N VAL A 197 13.01 -17.67 2.76
CA VAL A 197 12.56 -16.28 2.95
C VAL A 197 11.12 -16.24 3.46
N GLY A 198 10.88 -15.43 4.49
CA GLY A 198 9.56 -15.12 5.07
C GLY A 198 9.19 -13.64 4.91
N GLN A 199 7.90 -13.33 4.95
CA GLN A 199 7.38 -11.97 4.73
C GLN A 199 7.48 -11.04 5.96
N GLY A 200 7.78 -11.57 7.15
CA GLY A 200 7.72 -10.80 8.40
C GLY A 200 8.63 -9.56 8.41
N LEU A 201 9.87 -9.69 7.96
CA LEU A 201 10.79 -8.55 7.80
C LEU A 201 10.22 -7.50 6.84
N HIS A 202 9.66 -7.95 5.71
CA HIS A 202 9.14 -7.06 4.67
C HIS A 202 7.87 -6.33 5.10
N ILE A 203 6.99 -7.00 5.87
CA ILE A 203 5.84 -6.34 6.52
C ILE A 203 6.37 -5.24 7.44
N ALA A 204 7.34 -5.54 8.32
CA ALA A 204 7.89 -4.55 9.23
C ALA A 204 8.56 -3.38 8.49
N LYS A 205 9.34 -3.63 7.44
CA LYS A 205 9.94 -2.56 6.62
C LYS A 205 8.90 -1.61 6.02
N LYS A 206 7.74 -2.13 5.64
CA LYS A 206 6.62 -1.35 5.09
C LYS A 206 5.85 -0.58 6.16
N LEU A 207 5.86 -1.05 7.40
CA LEU A 207 5.26 -0.35 8.54
C LEU A 207 6.17 0.73 9.15
N LEU A 208 7.49 0.54 9.06
CA LEU A 208 8.48 1.40 9.72
C LEU A 208 8.38 2.91 9.39
N PRO A 209 8.06 3.33 8.14
CA PRO A 209 7.88 4.74 7.81
C PRO A 209 6.70 5.43 8.53
N PHE A 210 5.75 4.64 9.05
CA PHE A 210 4.52 5.13 9.68
C PHE A 210 4.59 5.21 11.20
N ILE A 211 5.75 4.92 11.81
CA ILE A 211 5.94 4.96 13.26
C ILE A 211 6.97 6.03 13.67
N PRO A 212 6.89 6.58 14.90
CA PRO A 212 7.82 7.59 15.39
C PRO A 212 9.28 7.17 15.29
N ALA A 213 10.18 8.14 15.07
CA ALA A 213 11.61 7.88 14.86
C ALA A 213 12.30 7.21 16.07
N ASP A 214 11.82 7.45 17.28
CA ASP A 214 12.31 6.85 18.53
C ASP A 214 11.71 5.44 18.80
N ALA A 215 10.75 5.01 17.98
CA ALA A 215 10.11 3.70 18.05
C ALA A 215 10.69 2.74 17.00
N GLY A 216 10.62 1.44 17.30
CA GLY A 216 10.97 0.36 16.39
C GLY A 216 9.80 -0.60 16.20
N ILE A 217 10.02 -1.67 15.43
CA ILE A 217 9.08 -2.79 15.30
C ILE A 217 9.70 -4.02 15.94
N LEU A 218 8.97 -4.66 16.84
CA LEU A 218 9.35 -5.93 17.46
C LEU A 218 8.45 -7.05 16.94
N LEU A 219 9.01 -7.91 16.11
CA LEU A 219 8.35 -9.08 15.55
C LEU A 219 8.31 -10.22 16.59
N VAL A 220 7.16 -10.87 16.70
CA VAL A 220 6.97 -12.05 17.57
C VAL A 220 6.65 -13.25 16.67
N PRO A 221 7.68 -13.96 16.16
CA PRO A 221 7.49 -15.11 15.30
C PRO A 221 7.07 -16.35 16.11
N CYS A 222 5.93 -16.93 15.74
CA CYS A 222 5.24 -18.04 16.39
C CYS A 222 4.65 -19.04 15.38
N CYS A 223 5.05 -18.99 14.10
CA CYS A 223 4.52 -19.88 13.07
C CYS A 223 5.11 -21.29 13.15
N ARG A 224 4.39 -22.27 12.60
CA ARG A 224 4.83 -23.65 12.49
C ARG A 224 4.31 -24.33 11.23
N GLY A 225 5.17 -24.64 10.26
CA GLY A 225 4.77 -25.33 9.04
C GLY A 225 4.03 -26.65 9.31
N GLY A 226 2.99 -26.96 8.55
CA GLY A 226 2.22 -28.21 8.73
C GLY A 226 1.44 -28.32 10.06
N SER A 227 1.24 -27.21 10.77
CA SER A 227 0.35 -27.17 11.93
C SER A 227 -1.11 -27.01 11.52
N ALA A 228 -2.04 -27.59 12.28
CA ALA A 228 -3.48 -27.51 12.06
C ALA A 228 -4.25 -27.36 13.38
N PHE A 229 -5.53 -27.01 13.31
CA PHE A 229 -6.43 -27.11 14.47
C PHE A 229 -6.91 -28.55 14.69
N THR A 230 -7.15 -29.28 13.59
CA THR A 230 -7.87 -30.55 13.61
C THR A 230 -6.96 -31.76 13.40
N ALA A 231 -5.67 -31.53 13.12
CA ALA A 231 -4.64 -32.55 12.93
C ALA A 231 -3.29 -32.13 13.56
N GLY A 232 -2.31 -33.04 13.55
CA GLY A 232 -0.98 -32.80 14.11
C GLY A 232 -0.85 -33.15 15.59
N ALA A 233 0.39 -33.34 16.04
CA ALA A 233 0.73 -33.65 17.42
C ALA A 233 0.63 -32.39 18.30
N ASP A 234 0.22 -32.54 19.56
CA ASP A 234 0.20 -31.44 20.51
C ASP A 234 1.61 -30.87 20.76
N GLY A 235 2.62 -31.75 20.90
CA GLY A 235 3.96 -31.37 21.30
C GLY A 235 4.04 -31.03 22.79
N THR A 236 4.99 -30.17 23.17
CA THR A 236 5.21 -29.74 24.55
C THR A 236 5.52 -28.25 24.60
N TYR A 237 5.30 -27.61 25.75
CA TYR A 237 5.64 -26.20 25.98
C TYR A 237 6.51 -26.09 27.23
N SER A 238 7.51 -25.22 27.18
CA SER A 238 8.38 -24.85 28.29
C SER A 238 8.50 -23.33 28.37
N ASP A 239 8.52 -22.76 29.56
CA ASP A 239 8.71 -21.31 29.75
C ASP A 239 10.11 -20.82 29.31
N SER A 240 11.10 -21.72 29.27
CA SER A 240 12.48 -21.37 28.90
C SER A 240 12.79 -21.54 27.42
N THR A 241 11.99 -22.29 26.67
CA THR A 241 12.27 -22.62 25.24
C THR A 241 11.06 -22.51 24.33
N GLY A 242 9.87 -22.25 24.88
CA GLY A 242 8.62 -22.17 24.14
C GLY A 242 8.06 -23.53 23.71
N ALA A 243 7.24 -23.52 22.66
CA ALA A 243 6.74 -24.73 22.00
C ALA A 243 7.89 -25.57 21.42
N SER A 244 7.83 -26.89 21.59
CA SER A 244 8.76 -27.82 20.97
C SER A 244 8.55 -27.94 19.46
N GLU A 245 9.61 -28.28 18.72
CA GLU A 245 9.60 -28.39 17.26
C GLU A 245 8.52 -29.35 16.70
N ASN A 246 8.17 -30.39 17.45
CA ASN A 246 7.14 -31.36 17.09
C ASN A 246 5.70 -30.90 17.44
N SER A 247 5.52 -29.70 18.02
CA SER A 247 4.19 -29.11 18.22
C SER A 247 3.60 -28.77 16.86
N ALA A 248 2.46 -29.34 16.51
CA ALA A 248 1.79 -29.14 15.22
C ALA A 248 0.26 -28.97 15.38
N ARG A 249 -0.21 -28.71 16.60
CA ARG A 249 -1.62 -28.51 16.93
C ARG A 249 -1.87 -27.10 17.46
N TRP A 250 -2.66 -26.32 16.75
CA TRP A 250 -3.26 -25.08 17.24
C TRP A 250 -4.54 -25.39 18.04
N GLY A 251 -4.92 -24.46 18.92
CA GLY A 251 -6.10 -24.57 19.76
C GLY A 251 -5.84 -24.07 21.17
N VAL A 252 -6.92 -23.79 21.90
CA VAL A 252 -6.86 -23.32 23.29
C VAL A 252 -6.01 -24.26 24.15
N ASP A 253 -5.11 -23.68 24.94
CA ASP A 253 -4.18 -24.34 25.86
C ASP A 253 -3.18 -25.34 25.24
N LYS A 254 -3.14 -25.44 23.90
CA LYS A 254 -2.13 -26.23 23.18
C LYS A 254 -0.77 -25.55 23.21
N PRO A 255 0.36 -26.30 23.07
CA PRO A 255 1.69 -25.72 23.10
C PRO A 255 1.94 -24.54 22.16
N LEU A 256 1.42 -24.58 20.92
CA LEU A 256 1.54 -23.45 19.98
C LEU A 256 0.77 -22.21 20.46
N TYR A 257 -0.40 -22.40 21.06
CA TYR A 257 -1.15 -21.29 21.68
C TYR A 257 -0.43 -20.72 22.90
N LYS A 258 0.09 -21.58 23.78
CA LYS A 258 0.88 -21.15 24.96
C LYS A 258 2.11 -20.35 24.55
N ASP A 259 2.80 -20.78 23.51
CA ASP A 259 3.94 -20.06 22.92
C ASP A 259 3.53 -18.70 22.33
N LEU A 260 2.43 -18.64 21.58
CA LEU A 260 1.84 -17.42 21.04
C LEU A 260 1.56 -16.37 22.13
N ILE A 261 0.80 -16.75 23.17
CA ILE A 261 0.41 -15.81 24.23
C ILE A 261 1.61 -15.43 25.11
N SER A 262 2.46 -16.40 25.47
CA SER A 262 3.65 -16.18 26.30
C SER A 262 4.64 -15.22 25.64
N ARG A 263 4.96 -15.43 24.36
CA ARG A 263 5.88 -14.56 23.62
C ARG A 263 5.31 -13.17 23.37
N THR A 264 3.99 -13.07 23.13
CA THR A 264 3.33 -11.76 23.04
C THR A 264 3.46 -10.99 24.36
N LYS A 265 3.16 -11.64 25.49
CA LYS A 265 3.32 -11.03 26.83
C LYS A 265 4.78 -10.67 27.10
N ALA A 266 5.74 -11.52 26.71
CA ALA A 266 7.16 -11.26 26.86
C ALA A 266 7.58 -10.01 26.07
N ALA A 267 7.13 -9.86 24.82
CA ALA A 267 7.41 -8.67 24.00
C ALA A 267 6.88 -7.39 24.65
N LEU A 268 5.65 -7.41 25.17
CA LEU A 268 5.05 -6.25 25.83
C LEU A 268 5.70 -5.95 27.18
N ALA A 269 6.14 -6.97 27.92
CA ALA A 269 6.84 -6.81 29.19
C ALA A 269 8.24 -6.20 29.07
N LYS A 270 8.89 -6.26 27.89
CA LYS A 270 10.22 -5.65 27.68
C LYS A 270 10.22 -4.15 27.92
N ASN A 271 9.11 -3.47 27.64
CA ASN A 271 8.97 -2.04 27.88
C ASN A 271 7.49 -1.66 27.99
N PRO A 272 7.06 -0.93 29.05
CA PRO A 272 5.65 -0.52 29.22
C PRO A 272 5.12 0.38 28.09
N LYS A 273 6.00 1.05 27.33
CA LYS A 273 5.64 1.82 26.13
C LYS A 273 5.39 0.95 24.90
N ASN A 274 5.75 -0.33 24.92
CA ASN A 274 5.48 -1.21 23.79
C ASN A 274 3.97 -1.26 23.51
N ARG A 275 3.61 -1.31 22.22
CA ARG A 275 2.22 -1.35 21.76
C ARG A 275 1.97 -2.53 20.84
N LEU A 276 1.07 -3.45 21.19
CA LEU A 276 0.63 -4.52 20.30
C LEU A 276 -0.22 -3.93 19.18
N LEU A 277 0.33 -3.98 17.98
CA LEU A 277 -0.25 -3.38 16.78
C LEU A 277 -1.21 -4.33 16.07
N ALA A 278 -0.81 -5.59 15.85
CA ALA A 278 -1.62 -6.58 15.15
C ALA A 278 -1.12 -8.01 15.40
N VAL A 279 -2.01 -8.98 15.15
CA VAL A 279 -1.67 -10.38 14.93
C VAL A 279 -1.83 -10.69 13.45
N VAL A 280 -0.74 -10.99 12.75
CA VAL A 280 -0.78 -11.49 11.37
C VAL A 280 -0.88 -13.01 11.42
N TRP A 281 -1.97 -13.53 10.89
CA TRP A 281 -2.34 -14.93 10.94
C TRP A 281 -2.46 -15.52 9.53
N MET A 282 -1.69 -16.56 9.22
CA MET A 282 -1.79 -17.27 7.93
C MET A 282 -1.82 -18.77 8.18
N GLN A 283 -3.04 -19.33 8.19
CA GLN A 283 -3.26 -20.73 8.50
C GLN A 283 -4.56 -21.28 7.91
N GLY A 284 -4.56 -22.58 7.63
CA GLY A 284 -5.75 -23.33 7.28
C GLY A 284 -5.46 -24.51 6.36
N GLU A 285 -4.30 -24.51 5.70
CA GLU A 285 -4.01 -25.44 4.63
C GLU A 285 -3.99 -26.91 5.08
N PHE A 286 -3.45 -27.22 6.26
CA PHE A 286 -3.44 -28.61 6.76
C PHE A 286 -4.80 -29.05 7.34
N ASP A 287 -5.72 -28.13 7.61
CA ASP A 287 -7.09 -28.45 8.01
C ASP A 287 -7.98 -28.82 6.81
N ILE A 288 -7.55 -28.50 5.57
CA ILE A 288 -8.28 -28.82 4.33
C ILE A 288 -8.52 -30.33 4.17
N ASP A 289 -7.49 -31.15 4.45
CA ASP A 289 -7.57 -32.61 4.34
C ASP A 289 -7.98 -33.30 5.66
N ALA A 290 -8.23 -32.52 6.72
CA ALA A 290 -8.58 -33.03 8.04
C ALA A 290 -10.06 -32.78 8.33
N LYS A 291 -10.39 -31.80 9.15
CA LYS A 291 -11.78 -31.47 9.49
C LYS A 291 -12.07 -29.98 9.25
N PRO A 292 -12.22 -29.55 7.99
CA PRO A 292 -12.32 -28.14 7.63
C PRO A 292 -13.54 -27.43 8.25
N THR A 293 -14.61 -28.15 8.55
CA THR A 293 -15.82 -27.60 9.18
C THR A 293 -15.66 -27.28 10.67
N GLU A 294 -14.69 -27.88 11.36
CA GLU A 294 -14.40 -27.60 12.78
C GLU A 294 -13.45 -26.39 12.94
N HIS A 295 -12.71 -26.02 11.89
CA HIS A 295 -11.65 -25.00 11.92
C HIS A 295 -12.13 -23.66 12.47
N SER A 296 -13.15 -23.07 11.85
CA SER A 296 -13.58 -21.69 12.15
C SER A 296 -13.96 -21.51 13.62
N ALA A 297 -14.69 -22.49 14.19
CA ALA A 297 -15.07 -22.46 15.61
C ALA A 297 -13.85 -22.55 16.54
N LEU A 298 -12.88 -23.43 16.22
CA LEU A 298 -11.65 -23.59 17.01
C LEU A 298 -10.75 -22.35 16.93
N PHE A 299 -10.66 -21.74 15.74
CA PHE A 299 -9.95 -20.47 15.55
C PHE A 299 -10.57 -19.35 16.39
N LEU A 300 -11.90 -19.16 16.32
CA LEU A 300 -12.58 -18.13 17.09
C LEU A 300 -12.41 -18.32 18.60
N ALA A 301 -12.52 -19.56 19.09
CA ALA A 301 -12.27 -19.87 20.50
C ALA A 301 -10.82 -19.51 20.91
N MET A 302 -9.84 -19.73 20.04
CA MET A 302 -8.45 -19.38 20.30
C MET A 302 -8.23 -17.85 20.30
N VAL A 303 -8.88 -17.11 19.39
CA VAL A 303 -8.83 -15.63 19.36
C VAL A 303 -9.44 -15.04 20.63
N GLU A 304 -10.59 -15.55 21.06
CA GLU A 304 -11.26 -15.12 22.30
C GLU A 304 -10.39 -15.41 23.52
N LYS A 305 -9.80 -16.62 23.60
CA LYS A 305 -8.87 -16.97 24.67
C LYS A 305 -7.62 -16.08 24.65
N PHE A 306 -7.04 -15.79 23.48
CA PHE A 306 -5.90 -14.89 23.34
C PHE A 306 -6.20 -13.50 23.91
N ARG A 307 -7.36 -12.93 23.56
CA ARG A 307 -7.79 -11.62 24.07
C ARG A 307 -7.99 -11.65 25.59
N THR A 308 -8.68 -12.68 26.08
CA THR A 308 -8.91 -12.89 27.52
C THR A 308 -7.60 -12.97 28.29
N ASP A 309 -6.66 -13.80 27.84
CA ASP A 309 -5.38 -14.00 28.52
C ASP A 309 -4.49 -12.76 28.43
N LEU A 310 -4.70 -11.88 27.45
CA LEU A 310 -3.96 -10.63 27.28
C LEU A 310 -4.57 -9.45 28.05
N ALA A 311 -5.69 -9.63 28.77
CA ALA A 311 -6.41 -8.54 29.45
C ALA A 311 -5.53 -7.71 30.39
N GLU A 312 -4.59 -8.33 31.11
CA GLU A 312 -3.61 -7.64 31.97
C GLU A 312 -2.64 -6.70 31.22
N LYS A 313 -2.59 -6.82 29.89
CA LYS A 313 -1.79 -6.00 28.97
C LYS A 313 -2.64 -5.12 28.07
N ALA A 314 -3.95 -4.96 28.35
CA ALA A 314 -4.87 -4.20 27.51
C ALA A 314 -4.42 -2.76 27.21
N GLU A 315 -3.83 -2.05 28.18
CA GLU A 315 -3.30 -0.68 27.96
C GLU A 315 -2.15 -0.63 26.95
N GLN A 316 -1.43 -1.74 26.77
CA GLN A 316 -0.39 -1.89 25.76
C GLN A 316 -0.94 -2.39 24.42
N CYS A 317 -2.24 -2.63 24.28
CA CYS A 317 -2.87 -2.92 23.00
C CYS A 317 -3.26 -1.62 22.30
N ILE A 318 -3.23 -1.61 20.96
CA ILE A 318 -3.72 -0.45 20.19
C ILE A 318 -5.18 -0.16 20.58
N GLY A 319 -5.52 1.10 20.87
CA GLY A 319 -6.84 1.48 21.39
C GLY A 319 -7.13 1.11 22.84
N GLY A 320 -6.12 0.66 23.61
CA GLY A 320 -6.20 0.42 25.05
C GLY A 320 -7.04 -0.80 25.46
N ARG A 321 -7.40 -1.66 24.50
CA ARG A 321 -8.27 -2.82 24.70
C ARG A 321 -7.75 -4.02 23.91
N THR A 322 -8.05 -5.23 24.34
CA THR A 322 -7.62 -6.45 23.65
C THR A 322 -8.41 -6.72 22.37
N GLU A 323 -9.66 -6.26 22.31
CA GLU A 323 -10.57 -6.44 21.19
C GLU A 323 -10.18 -5.56 19.99
N THR A 324 -9.52 -4.44 20.25
CA THR A 324 -9.08 -3.47 19.24
C THR A 324 -7.81 -3.89 18.51
N VAL A 325 -7.11 -4.92 18.96
CA VAL A 325 -6.01 -5.52 18.20
C VAL A 325 -6.57 -6.33 17.02
N PRO A 326 -6.28 -5.92 15.77
CA PRO A 326 -6.77 -6.64 14.60
C PRO A 326 -6.03 -7.96 14.39
N TRP A 327 -6.80 -8.98 14.03
CA TRP A 327 -6.27 -10.23 13.48
C TRP A 327 -6.31 -10.12 11.95
N ILE A 328 -5.13 -9.97 11.35
CA ILE A 328 -4.94 -9.85 9.90
C ILE A 328 -4.75 -11.26 9.33
N CYS A 329 -5.84 -11.83 8.83
CA CYS A 329 -5.90 -13.21 8.34
C CYS A 329 -5.59 -13.24 6.84
N GLY A 330 -4.36 -13.62 6.48
CA GLY A 330 -3.95 -13.77 5.09
C GLY A 330 -4.56 -15.02 4.43
N ASP A 331 -4.92 -14.87 3.16
CA ASP A 331 -5.30 -15.96 2.27
C ASP A 331 -4.12 -16.93 1.99
N THR A 332 -4.39 -17.97 1.22
CA THR A 332 -3.43 -18.99 0.80
C THR A 332 -3.19 -18.99 -0.71
N THR A 333 -2.33 -19.89 -1.18
CA THR A 333 -2.04 -20.01 -2.61
C THR A 333 -3.21 -20.62 -3.37
N TYR A 334 -3.24 -20.40 -4.69
CA TYR A 334 -4.27 -20.97 -5.56
C TYR A 334 -4.32 -22.51 -5.51
N PHE A 335 -3.21 -23.17 -5.16
CA PHE A 335 -3.10 -24.62 -5.08
C PHE A 335 -4.11 -25.20 -4.08
N TRP A 336 -4.21 -24.59 -2.90
CA TRP A 336 -5.04 -25.10 -1.81
C TRP A 336 -6.54 -24.95 -2.10
N LYS A 337 -6.94 -23.85 -2.75
CA LYS A 337 -8.32 -23.70 -3.24
C LYS A 337 -8.65 -24.73 -4.33
N LYS A 338 -7.74 -24.97 -5.28
CA LYS A 338 -7.93 -25.99 -6.33
C LYS A 338 -7.97 -27.42 -5.76
N LYS A 339 -7.23 -27.68 -4.68
CA LYS A 339 -7.18 -28.99 -4.03
C LYS A 339 -8.55 -29.40 -3.48
N ASN A 340 -9.23 -28.50 -2.77
CA ASN A 340 -10.56 -28.74 -2.24
C ASN A 340 -11.27 -27.41 -1.95
N GLU A 341 -12.03 -26.91 -2.94
CA GLU A 341 -12.72 -25.63 -2.84
C GLU A 341 -13.76 -25.57 -1.71
N PRO A 342 -14.61 -26.59 -1.49
CA PRO A 342 -15.53 -26.60 -0.34
C PRO A 342 -14.82 -26.47 1.01
N ALA A 343 -13.71 -27.18 1.22
CA ALA A 343 -12.93 -27.08 2.44
C ALA A 343 -12.26 -25.70 2.58
N TYR A 344 -11.74 -25.15 1.49
CA TYR A 344 -11.23 -23.78 1.46
C TYR A 344 -12.30 -22.77 1.86
N GLN A 345 -13.53 -22.87 1.32
CA GLN A 345 -14.63 -21.96 1.68
C GLN A 345 -15.03 -22.12 3.16
N ALA A 346 -15.06 -23.34 3.69
CA ALA A 346 -15.36 -23.57 5.11
C ALA A 346 -14.34 -22.91 6.05
N ILE A 347 -13.06 -22.94 5.69
CA ILE A 347 -11.95 -22.40 6.50
C ILE A 347 -11.81 -20.88 6.26
N TYR A 348 -11.49 -20.48 5.03
CA TYR A 348 -11.14 -19.09 4.69
C TYR A 348 -12.38 -18.18 4.58
N GLY A 349 -13.56 -18.74 4.28
CA GLY A 349 -14.83 -18.03 4.45
C GLY A 349 -15.11 -17.70 5.93
N GLY A 350 -14.62 -18.55 6.85
CA GLY A 350 -14.63 -18.28 8.29
C GLY A 350 -13.87 -17.00 8.65
N TYR A 351 -12.73 -16.71 8.01
CA TYR A 351 -12.00 -15.45 8.25
C TYR A 351 -12.74 -14.22 7.70
N LYS A 352 -13.39 -14.34 6.53
CA LYS A 352 -14.08 -13.21 5.87
C LYS A 352 -15.27 -12.67 6.66
N ASN A 353 -15.97 -13.55 7.39
CA ASN A 353 -17.27 -13.23 7.99
C ASN A 353 -17.18 -12.77 9.46
N ASN A 354 -16.01 -12.31 9.92
CA ASN A 354 -15.76 -11.97 11.33
C ASN A 354 -15.18 -10.56 11.54
N THR A 355 -15.47 -9.61 10.65
CA THR A 355 -15.01 -8.22 10.76
C THR A 355 -15.54 -7.51 12.01
N ASP A 356 -16.73 -7.90 12.48
CA ASP A 356 -17.33 -7.50 13.77
C ASP A 356 -16.42 -7.83 14.96
N LYS A 357 -15.65 -8.92 14.86
CA LYS A 357 -14.68 -9.36 15.87
C LYS A 357 -13.28 -8.83 15.59
N ASN A 358 -13.13 -7.82 14.74
CA ASN A 358 -11.84 -7.25 14.34
C ASN A 358 -10.88 -8.30 13.73
N ILE A 359 -11.46 -9.24 12.97
CA ILE A 359 -10.75 -10.23 12.16
C ILE A 359 -10.93 -9.83 10.69
N HIS A 360 -9.82 -9.60 10.00
CA HIS A 360 -9.83 -9.04 8.64
C HIS A 360 -9.13 -9.98 7.67
N PHE A 361 -9.88 -10.42 6.66
CA PHE A 361 -9.34 -11.28 5.62
C PHE A 361 -8.57 -10.46 4.57
N VAL A 362 -7.35 -10.90 4.24
CA VAL A 362 -6.50 -10.28 3.22
C VAL A 362 -6.38 -11.21 2.02
N PRO A 363 -6.93 -10.87 0.84
CA PRO A 363 -6.81 -11.69 -0.36
C PRO A 363 -5.37 -11.70 -0.86
N LEU A 364 -4.82 -12.89 -1.11
CA LEU A 364 -3.42 -13.09 -1.54
C LEU A 364 -3.28 -14.06 -2.72
N MET A 365 -4.39 -14.63 -3.20
CA MET A 365 -4.35 -15.63 -4.26
C MET A 365 -4.04 -15.05 -5.64
N THR A 366 -4.56 -13.85 -5.93
CA THR A 366 -4.37 -13.17 -7.22
C THR A 366 -3.93 -11.72 -7.05
N ASP A 367 -3.20 -11.19 -8.03
CA ASP A 367 -2.91 -9.78 -8.16
C ASP A 367 -4.15 -8.96 -8.59
N GLU A 368 -3.98 -7.66 -8.75
CA GLU A 368 -5.01 -6.70 -9.20
C GLU A 368 -5.53 -6.97 -10.62
N ASN A 369 -4.80 -7.73 -11.43
CA ASN A 369 -5.18 -8.12 -12.80
C ASN A 369 -5.81 -9.51 -12.86
N GLY A 370 -6.00 -10.16 -11.71
CA GLY A 370 -6.55 -11.53 -11.62
C GLY A 370 -5.54 -12.63 -11.90
N ALA A 371 -4.24 -12.33 -12.08
CA ALA A 371 -3.20 -13.34 -12.24
C ALA A 371 -2.83 -13.96 -10.88
N ASN A 372 -2.49 -15.24 -10.86
CA ASN A 372 -2.12 -15.92 -9.61
C ASN A 372 -0.84 -15.33 -9.03
N VAL A 373 -0.85 -15.08 -7.71
CA VAL A 373 0.37 -14.66 -7.01
C VAL A 373 1.42 -15.79 -7.07
N PRO A 374 2.68 -15.48 -7.44
CA PRO A 374 3.72 -16.48 -7.61
C PRO A 374 3.96 -17.40 -6.41
N THR A 375 4.07 -18.69 -6.69
CA THR A 375 4.41 -19.74 -5.73
C THR A 375 5.84 -20.23 -5.91
N ASN A 376 6.30 -21.16 -5.06
CA ASN A 376 7.57 -21.84 -5.26
C ASN A 376 7.57 -22.78 -6.48
N ASN A 377 6.50 -22.86 -7.27
CA ASN A 377 6.54 -23.53 -8.55
C ASN A 377 7.66 -22.91 -9.43
N PRO A 378 8.65 -23.69 -9.91
CA PRO A 378 9.77 -23.17 -10.70
C PRO A 378 9.40 -22.25 -11.88
N THR A 379 8.22 -22.46 -12.49
CA THR A 379 7.74 -21.61 -13.60
C THR A 379 7.24 -20.24 -13.15
N GLU A 380 6.95 -20.07 -11.86
CA GLU A 380 6.41 -18.85 -11.26
C GLU A 380 7.47 -18.08 -10.45
N ASP A 381 8.57 -18.75 -10.08
CA ASP A 381 9.70 -18.15 -9.36
C ASP A 381 10.99 -18.28 -10.19
N PRO A 382 11.10 -17.55 -11.32
CA PRO A 382 12.28 -17.60 -12.18
C PRO A 382 13.48 -16.88 -11.56
N ASP A 383 14.67 -17.20 -12.07
CA ASP A 383 15.88 -16.45 -11.78
C ASP A 383 15.77 -15.01 -12.31
N ILE A 384 16.31 -14.07 -11.56
CA ILE A 384 16.53 -12.67 -11.98
C ILE A 384 18.01 -12.38 -11.78
N GLU A 385 18.82 -12.86 -12.72
CA GLU A 385 20.29 -12.85 -12.60
C GLU A 385 20.88 -11.44 -12.43
N SER A 386 20.24 -10.42 -13.00
CA SER A 386 20.67 -9.01 -12.95
C SER A 386 20.73 -8.42 -11.54
N ILE A 387 20.05 -9.06 -10.57
CA ILE A 387 20.06 -8.67 -9.16
C ILE A 387 20.59 -9.79 -8.26
N GLY A 388 21.19 -10.82 -8.87
CA GLY A 388 21.70 -12.00 -8.16
C GLY A 388 20.61 -12.86 -7.51
N TYR A 389 19.35 -12.74 -7.94
CA TYR A 389 18.27 -13.59 -7.44
C TYR A 389 18.19 -14.88 -8.24
N TYR A 390 18.31 -16.01 -7.54
CA TYR A 390 18.05 -17.33 -8.09
C TYR A 390 16.78 -17.87 -7.45
N GLY A 391 15.78 -18.19 -8.27
CA GLY A 391 14.47 -18.64 -7.83
C GLY A 391 14.43 -20.12 -7.47
N SER A 392 13.24 -20.64 -7.27
CA SER A 392 13.03 -21.96 -6.68
C SER A 392 13.49 -23.15 -7.55
N THR A 393 13.77 -22.95 -8.84
CA THR A 393 14.18 -23.99 -9.80
C THR A 393 15.38 -24.82 -9.32
N TRP A 394 16.30 -24.20 -8.57
CA TRP A 394 17.51 -24.86 -8.09
C TRP A 394 17.25 -25.86 -6.94
N ARG A 395 16.08 -25.80 -6.29
CA ARG A 395 15.67 -26.76 -5.26
C ARG A 395 14.92 -27.93 -5.91
N ASN A 396 15.65 -28.99 -6.23
CA ASN A 396 15.18 -30.12 -7.04
C ASN A 396 15.03 -31.45 -6.27
N SER A 397 15.18 -31.46 -4.95
CA SER A 397 15.00 -32.66 -4.13
C SER A 397 14.50 -32.34 -2.72
N ALA A 398 14.03 -33.35 -1.98
CA ALA A 398 13.60 -33.20 -0.58
C ALA A 398 14.69 -32.73 0.39
N ALA A 399 15.97 -32.82 -0.02
CA ALA A 399 17.06 -32.23 0.75
C ALA A 399 17.02 -30.70 0.69
N THR A 400 16.62 -30.13 -0.45
CA THR A 400 16.73 -28.70 -0.74
C THR A 400 15.38 -27.98 -0.75
N TRP A 401 14.30 -28.59 -1.22
CA TRP A 401 12.96 -27.98 -1.16
C TRP A 401 12.31 -28.11 0.22
N THR A 402 11.27 -27.30 0.44
CA THR A 402 10.43 -27.32 1.65
C THR A 402 9.33 -28.38 1.57
N SER A 403 8.73 -28.57 0.39
CA SER A 403 7.69 -29.55 0.12
C SER A 403 7.73 -30.00 -1.34
N ALA A 404 7.24 -31.21 -1.62
CA ALA A 404 7.10 -31.71 -2.99
C ALA A 404 6.04 -30.93 -3.78
N ASP A 405 4.95 -30.52 -3.13
CA ASP A 405 3.91 -29.68 -3.73
C ASP A 405 4.39 -28.23 -3.81
N ARG A 406 5.16 -27.90 -4.85
CA ARG A 406 5.82 -26.59 -4.96
C ARG A 406 4.85 -25.41 -4.94
N ALA A 407 3.68 -25.55 -5.57
CA ALA A 407 2.64 -24.51 -5.60
C ALA A 407 1.91 -24.29 -4.25
N SER A 408 2.16 -25.14 -3.24
CA SER A 408 1.53 -25.01 -1.93
C SER A 408 2.04 -23.81 -1.10
N HIS A 409 3.14 -23.17 -1.53
CA HIS A 409 3.78 -22.08 -0.80
C HIS A 409 4.07 -20.87 -1.70
N PHE A 410 3.82 -19.66 -1.20
CA PHE A 410 4.22 -18.43 -1.89
C PHE A 410 5.74 -18.32 -2.06
N SER A 411 6.18 -17.78 -3.20
CA SER A 411 7.60 -17.60 -3.53
C SER A 411 8.30 -16.58 -2.63
N ALA A 412 9.64 -16.61 -2.62
CA ALA A 412 10.42 -15.58 -1.92
C ALA A 412 10.14 -14.19 -2.50
N TRP A 413 10.01 -14.09 -3.84
CA TRP A 413 9.69 -12.84 -4.52
C TRP A 413 8.31 -12.29 -4.12
N ALA A 414 7.27 -13.14 -4.09
CA ALA A 414 5.93 -12.74 -3.66
C ALA A 414 5.90 -12.24 -2.20
N ARG A 415 6.70 -12.87 -1.31
CA ARG A 415 6.84 -12.48 0.10
C ARG A 415 7.48 -11.09 0.28
N ARG A 416 8.45 -10.73 -0.57
CA ARG A 416 9.07 -9.39 -0.60
C ARG A 416 8.12 -8.32 -1.15
N GLY A 417 7.31 -8.66 -2.13
CA GLY A 417 6.34 -7.77 -2.79
C GLY A 417 4.92 -7.92 -2.24
N ILE A 418 4.02 -8.37 -3.12
CA ILE A 418 2.57 -8.29 -2.95
C ILE A 418 2.03 -8.85 -1.63
N ILE A 419 2.63 -9.93 -1.09
CA ILE A 419 2.16 -10.53 0.17
C ILE A 419 2.39 -9.56 1.33
N SER A 420 3.60 -9.02 1.46
CA SER A 420 3.89 -8.06 2.54
C SER A 420 3.25 -6.70 2.27
N ASP A 421 3.04 -6.29 1.01
CA ASP A 421 2.30 -5.06 0.69
C ASP A 421 0.87 -5.10 1.22
N ARG A 422 0.14 -6.17 0.90
CA ARG A 422 -1.26 -6.32 1.31
C ARG A 422 -1.40 -6.51 2.82
N LEU A 423 -0.52 -7.30 3.43
CA LEU A 423 -0.55 -7.52 4.88
C LEU A 423 -0.19 -6.25 5.66
N ALA A 424 0.85 -5.49 5.25
CA ALA A 424 1.19 -4.22 5.90
C ALA A 424 0.08 -3.18 5.71
N THR A 425 -0.51 -3.09 4.51
CA THR A 425 -1.66 -2.22 4.24
C THR A 425 -2.84 -2.54 5.16
N ALA A 426 -3.16 -3.83 5.35
CA ALA A 426 -4.23 -4.25 6.25
C ALA A 426 -3.91 -3.89 7.72
N VAL A 427 -2.65 -4.09 8.17
CA VAL A 427 -2.22 -3.67 9.51
C VAL A 427 -2.42 -2.16 9.69
N LEU A 428 -1.96 -1.33 8.76
CA LEU A 428 -2.13 0.13 8.83
C LEU A 428 -3.61 0.54 8.83
N THR A 429 -4.42 -0.11 8.00
CA THR A 429 -5.85 0.19 7.85
C THR A 429 -6.63 -0.12 9.13
N HIS A 430 -6.34 -1.24 9.79
CA HIS A 430 -7.16 -1.74 10.88
C HIS A 430 -6.59 -1.42 12.27
N ALA A 431 -5.27 -1.30 12.42
CA ALA A 431 -4.67 -0.89 13.68
C ALA A 431 -4.64 0.64 13.83
N GLY A 432 -4.44 1.37 12.73
CA GLY A 432 -4.31 2.83 12.72
C GLY A 432 -5.56 3.59 13.16
N ARG A 433 -6.76 3.03 13.00
CA ARG A 433 -8.05 3.67 13.35
C ARG A 433 -8.32 3.79 14.87
N THR A 434 -7.44 3.30 15.72
CA THR A 434 -7.62 3.32 17.19
C THR A 434 -6.67 4.32 17.83
N THR A 435 -7.18 5.51 18.15
CA THR A 435 -6.47 6.62 18.79
C THR A 435 -5.73 6.19 20.07
N VAL A 436 -4.43 6.49 20.14
CA VAL A 436 -3.61 6.32 21.35
C VAL A 436 -3.64 7.62 22.15
N LYS A 437 -4.40 7.67 23.24
CA LYS A 437 -4.29 8.78 24.21
C LYS A 437 -2.97 8.65 24.97
N ALA A 438 -2.18 9.72 25.00
CA ALA A 438 -1.00 9.86 25.85
C ALA A 438 -1.33 10.78 27.03
N ASP A 439 -1.14 10.31 28.27
CA ASP A 439 -1.39 11.04 29.51
C ASP A 439 -0.34 12.13 29.80
N VAL A 440 -0.80 13.27 30.32
CA VAL A 440 0.00 14.29 31.06
C VAL A 440 -0.78 14.72 32.31
N PRO A 441 -0.13 14.96 33.49
CA PRO A 441 -0.82 15.19 34.77
C PRO A 441 -1.41 16.59 34.94
N SER A 442 -2.43 16.67 35.79
CA SER A 442 -3.42 17.73 36.02
C SER A 442 -2.97 18.94 36.87
N SER A 443 -3.52 20.12 36.53
CA SER A 443 -3.81 21.22 37.46
C SER A 443 -5.07 21.98 37.01
N GLU A 444 -6.06 22.10 37.90
CA GLU A 444 -7.42 22.62 37.68
C GLU A 444 -7.49 24.16 37.57
N THR A 445 -8.38 24.68 36.71
CA THR A 445 -9.38 25.73 37.01
C THR A 445 -10.42 25.87 35.87
N ASP A 446 -11.65 26.25 36.26
CA ASP A 446 -12.96 26.01 35.63
C ASP A 446 -13.35 26.71 34.30
N ALA A 447 -14.26 26.01 33.59
CA ALA A 447 -15.32 26.41 32.62
C ALA A 447 -14.99 26.54 31.10
N PRO A 448 -15.98 26.37 30.17
CA PRO A 448 -17.08 25.39 30.07
C PRO A 448 -16.91 24.44 28.85
N THR A 449 -17.67 23.34 28.82
CA THR A 449 -17.61 22.22 27.86
C THR A 449 -17.56 22.59 26.37
N PRO A 450 -16.52 22.17 25.62
CA PRO A 450 -16.56 22.03 24.16
C PRO A 450 -16.52 20.55 23.73
N SER A 451 -17.34 20.20 22.74
CA SER A 451 -17.39 18.89 22.07
C SER A 451 -16.03 18.53 21.45
N PRO A 452 -15.67 17.23 21.34
CA PRO A 452 -14.28 16.82 21.16
C PRO A 452 -13.82 16.98 19.71
N SER A 453 -12.70 17.69 19.57
CA SER A 453 -11.87 17.81 18.37
C SER A 453 -11.08 16.51 18.14
N GLU A 454 -11.23 15.97 16.93
CA GLU A 454 -10.48 14.85 16.36
C GLU A 454 -9.26 15.35 15.58
N ALA A 455 -8.14 14.62 15.67
CA ALA A 455 -7.06 14.60 14.68
C ALA A 455 -6.11 13.41 14.95
N GLU A 456 -5.56 12.65 14.00
CA GLU A 456 -5.82 12.49 12.56
C GLU A 456 -5.06 11.21 12.15
N THR A 457 -5.78 10.12 11.89
CA THR A 457 -5.37 9.05 10.96
C THR A 457 -5.35 9.64 9.56
N VAL A 458 -4.47 9.20 8.64
CA VAL A 458 -4.73 9.40 7.20
C VAL A 458 -5.79 8.37 6.77
N THR A 459 -7.00 8.60 7.27
CA THR A 459 -8.28 8.16 6.74
C THR A 459 -8.58 9.07 5.56
N THR A 460 -8.91 8.52 4.38
CA THR A 460 -9.60 9.33 3.37
C THR A 460 -10.96 9.69 3.95
N THR A 461 -11.13 10.93 4.39
CA THR A 461 -12.42 11.45 4.86
C THR A 461 -13.27 11.80 3.64
N THR A 462 -14.46 11.23 3.54
CA THR A 462 -15.43 11.59 2.50
C THR A 462 -16.01 12.96 2.81
N LEU A 463 -15.69 13.98 1.99
CA LEU A 463 -16.26 15.32 2.13
C LEU A 463 -17.75 15.36 1.73
N LEU A 464 -18.06 14.71 0.62
CA LEU A 464 -19.41 14.52 0.09
C LEU A 464 -19.41 13.26 -0.77
N SER A 465 -20.57 12.64 -0.94
CA SER A 465 -20.73 11.53 -1.87
C SER A 465 -22.18 11.44 -2.35
N TYR A 466 -22.36 10.97 -3.57
CA TYR A 466 -23.63 10.45 -4.05
C TYR A 466 -23.45 8.99 -4.48
N ARG A 467 -24.39 8.12 -4.11
CA ARG A 467 -24.43 6.72 -4.55
C ARG A 467 -25.85 6.30 -4.89
N ALA A 468 -26.05 5.79 -6.11
CA ALA A 468 -27.36 5.32 -6.57
C ALA A 468 -27.90 4.13 -5.76
N SER A 469 -27.00 3.33 -5.18
CA SER A 469 -27.35 2.17 -4.35
C SER A 469 -27.69 2.50 -2.89
N GLU A 470 -27.39 3.73 -2.43
CA GLU A 470 -27.65 4.16 -1.06
C GLU A 470 -28.94 4.98 -1.00
N SER A 471 -29.71 4.86 0.09
CA SER A 471 -30.98 5.59 0.28
C SER A 471 -31.94 5.50 -0.92
N GLU A 472 -31.98 4.34 -1.60
CA GLU A 472 -32.77 4.13 -2.83
C GLU A 472 -32.45 5.15 -3.95
N GLY A 473 -31.25 5.73 -3.96
CA GLY A 473 -30.80 6.78 -4.88
C GLY A 473 -31.39 8.16 -4.61
N LYS A 474 -32.04 8.40 -3.46
CA LYS A 474 -32.68 9.68 -3.15
C LYS A 474 -31.64 10.76 -2.84
N LEU A 475 -31.48 11.69 -3.76
CA LEU A 475 -30.57 12.84 -3.66
C LEU A 475 -30.70 13.63 -2.35
N THR A 476 -31.93 13.97 -1.95
CA THR A 476 -32.18 14.80 -0.77
C THR A 476 -31.76 14.14 0.54
N GLU A 477 -31.84 12.81 0.62
CA GLU A 477 -31.39 12.06 1.81
C GLU A 477 -29.86 11.99 1.90
N GLN A 478 -29.18 12.18 0.76
CA GLN A 478 -27.72 12.21 0.65
C GLN A 478 -27.16 13.65 0.60
N GLY A 479 -27.99 14.67 0.91
CA GLY A 479 -27.57 16.07 0.97
C GLY A 479 -27.52 16.81 -0.37
N TRP A 480 -27.96 16.20 -1.47
CA TRP A 480 -27.96 16.79 -2.80
C TRP A 480 -29.31 17.44 -3.16
N SER A 481 -29.25 18.57 -3.87
CA SER A 481 -30.39 19.15 -4.58
C SER A 481 -30.21 19.02 -6.09
N ALA A 482 -31.32 18.99 -6.82
CA ALA A 482 -31.35 18.90 -8.27
C ALA A 482 -32.39 19.83 -8.89
N GLY A 483 -32.16 20.24 -10.13
CA GLY A 483 -33.11 21.08 -10.87
C GLY A 483 -32.85 21.13 -12.37
N GLY A 484 -33.73 21.81 -13.12
CA GLY A 484 -33.56 22.11 -14.55
C GLY A 484 -33.76 20.93 -15.52
N GLY A 485 -33.93 19.71 -15.01
CA GLY A 485 -34.24 18.51 -15.81
C GLY A 485 -34.93 17.43 -14.96
N LYS A 486 -34.73 16.17 -15.36
CA LYS A 486 -35.34 15.00 -14.72
C LYS A 486 -34.25 14.03 -14.25
N ALA A 487 -34.29 13.72 -12.96
CA ALA A 487 -33.45 12.71 -12.31
C ALA A 487 -34.33 11.51 -11.92
N GLU A 488 -33.99 10.31 -12.40
CA GLU A 488 -34.77 9.08 -12.16
C GLU A 488 -33.85 7.92 -11.83
N ILE A 489 -34.20 7.12 -10.83
CA ILE A 489 -33.46 5.88 -10.54
C ILE A 489 -33.95 4.77 -11.46
N VAL A 490 -33.02 4.14 -12.17
CA VAL A 490 -33.27 3.06 -13.13
C VAL A 490 -32.42 1.85 -12.79
N ALA A 491 -32.90 0.65 -13.16
CA ALA A 491 -32.09 -0.56 -13.07
C ALA A 491 -31.03 -0.57 -14.18
N ASP A 492 -29.81 -0.95 -13.83
CA ASP A 492 -28.69 -1.11 -14.76
C ASP A 492 -27.71 -2.17 -14.23
N GLU A 493 -27.56 -3.28 -14.94
CA GLU A 493 -26.74 -4.42 -14.49
C GLU A 493 -25.25 -4.08 -14.32
N GLY A 494 -24.75 -3.05 -15.00
CA GLY A 494 -23.36 -2.61 -14.90
C GLY A 494 -23.07 -1.66 -13.72
N ALA A 495 -24.10 -1.19 -13.00
CA ALA A 495 -23.96 -0.32 -11.84
C ALA A 495 -23.61 -1.11 -10.57
N THR A 496 -22.90 -0.49 -9.62
CA THR A 496 -22.31 -1.18 -8.44
C THR A 496 -23.36 -1.85 -7.55
N GLY A 497 -24.60 -1.33 -7.54
CA GLY A 497 -25.75 -1.91 -6.83
C GLY A 497 -26.93 -2.28 -7.74
N GLY A 498 -26.68 -2.49 -9.04
CA GLY A 498 -27.73 -2.82 -10.02
C GLY A 498 -28.70 -1.67 -10.36
N THR A 499 -28.44 -0.47 -9.85
CA THR A 499 -29.24 0.75 -10.09
C THR A 499 -28.34 1.95 -10.35
N ALA A 500 -28.82 2.88 -11.17
CA ALA A 500 -28.15 4.13 -11.53
C ALA A 500 -29.15 5.28 -11.61
N MET A 501 -28.67 6.51 -11.40
CA MET A 501 -29.49 7.70 -11.63
C MET A 501 -29.36 8.18 -13.08
N LYS A 502 -30.48 8.18 -13.78
CA LYS A 502 -30.63 8.74 -15.12
C LYS A 502 -30.96 10.22 -15.06
N LEU A 503 -30.10 11.02 -15.66
CA LEU A 503 -30.28 12.46 -15.85
C LEU A 503 -30.61 12.75 -17.30
N SER A 504 -31.71 13.48 -17.50
CA SER A 504 -32.18 13.90 -18.82
C SER A 504 -32.85 15.26 -18.73
N LYS A 505 -33.02 15.92 -19.87
CA LYS A 505 -33.72 17.21 -19.98
C LYS A 505 -34.47 17.30 -21.30
N GLU A 506 -35.34 18.29 -21.39
CA GLU A 506 -35.90 18.73 -22.67
C GLU A 506 -34.99 19.77 -23.32
N THR A 507 -34.54 19.49 -24.55
CA THR A 507 -33.65 20.38 -25.30
C THR A 507 -34.28 21.76 -25.50
N GLY A 508 -33.56 22.81 -25.13
CA GLY A 508 -33.96 24.21 -25.31
C GLY A 508 -34.61 24.85 -24.08
N VAL A 509 -35.01 24.08 -23.07
CA VAL A 509 -35.69 24.59 -21.87
C VAL A 509 -34.69 25.12 -20.83
N GLY A 510 -33.71 24.29 -20.44
CA GLY A 510 -32.69 24.64 -19.45
C GLY A 510 -31.72 23.47 -19.25
N SER A 511 -30.53 23.74 -18.69
CA SER A 511 -29.59 22.68 -18.28
C SER A 511 -30.08 22.01 -17.00
N TRP A 512 -29.84 20.71 -16.85
CA TRP A 512 -30.02 20.06 -15.55
C TRP A 512 -28.82 20.33 -14.66
N TYR A 513 -29.03 20.30 -13.35
CA TYR A 513 -27.93 20.37 -12.38
C TYR A 513 -28.21 19.52 -11.15
N LEU A 514 -27.13 19.07 -10.52
CA LEU A 514 -27.05 18.61 -9.13
C LEU A 514 -26.12 19.55 -8.37
N GLU A 515 -26.43 19.84 -7.12
CA GLU A 515 -25.56 20.64 -6.27
C GLU A 515 -25.47 20.05 -4.85
N HIS A 516 -24.30 20.20 -4.23
CA HIS A 516 -24.05 19.84 -2.84
C HIS A 516 -23.11 20.87 -2.21
N ASP A 517 -23.34 21.21 -0.93
CA ASP A 517 -22.42 22.07 -0.19
C ASP A 517 -21.08 21.35 0.00
N ALA A 518 -19.99 21.93 -0.51
CA ALA A 518 -18.67 21.32 -0.55
C ALA A 518 -17.61 22.11 0.25
N GLY A 519 -17.96 23.33 0.68
CA GLY A 519 -17.01 24.24 1.33
C GLY A 519 -15.96 24.78 0.35
N THR A 520 -14.91 25.39 0.89
CA THR A 520 -13.83 26.01 0.09
C THR A 520 -12.81 25.01 -0.46
N GLY A 521 -12.92 23.72 -0.09
CA GLY A 521 -11.96 22.68 -0.47
C GLY A 521 -10.53 22.89 0.04
N ALA A 522 -10.34 23.76 1.05
CA ALA A 522 -9.03 24.01 1.65
C ALA A 522 -8.36 22.72 2.17
N GLU A 523 -9.14 21.81 2.74
CA GLU A 523 -8.64 20.51 3.22
C GLU A 523 -8.20 19.59 2.07
N LEU A 524 -8.91 19.60 0.94
CA LEU A 524 -8.52 18.86 -0.26
C LEU A 524 -7.17 19.35 -0.81
N LEU A 525 -6.97 20.67 -0.86
CA LEU A 525 -5.68 21.25 -1.27
C LEU A 525 -4.57 20.96 -0.25
N LYS A 526 -4.86 21.06 1.05
CA LYS A 526 -3.88 20.86 2.12
C LYS A 526 -3.44 19.40 2.24
N ASN A 527 -4.38 18.47 2.22
CA ASN A 527 -4.14 17.06 2.54
C ASN A 527 -4.02 16.18 1.30
N GLY A 528 -4.49 16.66 0.15
CA GLY A 528 -4.65 15.85 -1.05
C GLY A 528 -5.93 15.03 -0.99
N GLY A 529 -6.29 14.38 -2.09
CA GLY A 529 -7.53 13.63 -2.17
C GLY A 529 -8.02 13.41 -3.59
N LEU A 530 -9.29 13.06 -3.75
CA LEU A 530 -9.88 12.65 -5.01
C LEU A 530 -11.28 13.25 -5.17
N ILE A 531 -11.55 13.83 -6.34
CA ILE A 531 -12.91 14.05 -6.85
C ILE A 531 -13.16 12.94 -7.87
N SER A 532 -14.23 12.15 -7.74
CA SER A 532 -14.50 11.01 -8.63
C SER A 532 -15.92 11.08 -9.18
N CYS A 533 -16.18 10.43 -10.29
CA CYS A 533 -17.51 10.24 -10.85
C CYS A 533 -17.51 8.98 -11.72
N ARG A 534 -18.43 8.06 -11.45
CA ARG A 534 -18.67 6.88 -12.29
C ARG A 534 -19.97 7.08 -13.05
N PHE A 535 -19.86 7.15 -14.38
CA PHE A 535 -20.95 7.55 -15.26
C PHE A 535 -20.99 6.70 -16.54
N LYS A 536 -22.11 6.80 -17.25
CA LYS A 536 -22.32 6.20 -18.57
C LYS A 536 -23.12 7.16 -19.44
N ALA A 537 -22.60 7.51 -20.62
CA ALA A 537 -23.32 8.29 -21.60
C ALA A 537 -24.24 7.38 -22.42
N SER A 538 -25.40 7.87 -22.86
CA SER A 538 -26.33 7.09 -23.68
C SER A 538 -26.72 7.84 -24.94
N GLY A 539 -26.49 7.24 -26.11
CA GLY A 539 -26.95 7.78 -27.39
C GLY A 539 -26.07 7.38 -28.57
N GLU A 540 -26.24 8.08 -29.68
CA GLU A 540 -25.34 8.00 -30.84
C GLU A 540 -24.27 9.08 -30.78
N LEU A 541 -23.11 8.82 -31.37
CA LEU A 541 -22.03 9.80 -31.43
C LEU A 541 -22.45 11.03 -32.25
N VAL A 542 -22.38 12.19 -31.62
CA VAL A 542 -22.59 13.51 -32.20
C VAL A 542 -21.38 14.36 -31.85
N ALA A 543 -20.74 14.94 -32.84
CA ALA A 543 -19.53 15.71 -32.62
C ALA A 543 -19.80 16.97 -31.76
N ASN A 544 -18.92 17.22 -30.80
CA ASN A 544 -18.95 18.38 -29.89
C ASN A 544 -20.15 18.40 -28.93
N GLN A 545 -20.78 17.26 -28.66
CA GLN A 545 -21.90 17.18 -27.74
C GLN A 545 -21.41 16.92 -26.30
N TYR A 546 -21.97 17.65 -25.34
CA TYR A 546 -21.59 17.55 -23.93
C TYR A 546 -22.27 16.39 -23.23
N VAL A 547 -21.57 15.79 -22.27
CA VAL A 547 -22.07 14.72 -21.39
C VAL A 547 -22.34 15.27 -19.99
N ILE A 548 -21.28 15.67 -19.29
CA ILE A 548 -21.34 16.08 -17.88
C ILE A 548 -20.17 17.03 -17.56
N ALA A 549 -20.37 17.92 -16.60
CA ALA A 549 -19.33 18.79 -16.05
C ALA A 549 -19.37 18.84 -14.53
N LEU A 550 -18.21 19.04 -13.93
CA LEU A 550 -17.97 19.24 -12.51
C LEU A 550 -17.40 20.65 -12.32
N TYR A 551 -18.16 21.52 -11.64
CA TYR A 551 -17.75 22.87 -11.30
C TYR A 551 -17.76 23.06 -9.79
N TRP A 552 -16.64 23.51 -9.24
CA TRP A 552 -16.53 23.84 -7.82
C TRP A 552 -15.84 25.19 -7.65
N PRO A 553 -16.59 26.30 -7.78
CA PRO A 553 -16.11 27.63 -7.43
C PRO A 553 -15.90 27.73 -5.93
N VAL A 554 -14.83 28.41 -5.53
CA VAL A 554 -14.49 28.58 -4.12
C VAL A 554 -14.43 30.05 -3.76
N SER A 555 -15.00 30.41 -2.61
CA SER A 555 -15.04 31.80 -2.14
C SER A 555 -13.66 32.31 -1.72
N SER A 556 -12.75 31.41 -1.37
CA SER A 556 -11.39 31.71 -0.95
C SER A 556 -10.43 30.53 -1.18
N LEU A 557 -9.14 30.81 -1.26
CA LEU A 557 -8.05 29.83 -1.31
C LEU A 557 -7.20 29.93 -0.03
N PRO A 558 -6.49 28.85 0.36
CA PRO A 558 -5.57 28.89 1.49
C PRO A 558 -4.48 29.97 1.34
N GLN A 559 -3.97 30.46 2.47
CA GLN A 559 -2.93 31.49 2.47
C GLN A 559 -1.69 31.04 1.67
N GLY A 560 -1.22 31.89 0.75
CA GLY A 560 -0.08 31.60 -0.11
C GLY A 560 -0.41 30.77 -1.35
N VAL A 561 -1.66 30.34 -1.54
CA VAL A 561 -2.13 29.65 -2.75
C VAL A 561 -2.81 30.66 -3.65
N THR A 562 -2.43 30.68 -4.93
CA THR A 562 -3.06 31.54 -5.94
C THR A 562 -3.10 30.80 -7.27
N LEU A 563 -4.31 30.65 -7.81
CA LEU A 563 -4.50 30.13 -9.16
C LEU A 563 -3.98 31.15 -10.17
N THR A 564 -3.10 30.70 -11.06
CA THR A 564 -2.55 31.53 -12.13
C THR A 564 -3.53 31.62 -13.31
N GLY A 565 -3.27 32.51 -14.27
CA GLY A 565 -4.15 32.75 -15.41
C GLY A 565 -4.98 34.04 -15.29
N ASP A 566 -5.69 34.39 -16.36
CA ASP A 566 -6.42 35.66 -16.49
C ASP A 566 -7.95 35.46 -16.66
N ALA A 567 -8.43 34.25 -16.40
CA ALA A 567 -9.82 33.87 -16.66
C ALA A 567 -10.81 34.35 -15.57
N GLY A 568 -10.32 34.75 -14.39
CA GLY A 568 -11.05 35.59 -13.43
C GLY A 568 -11.65 34.91 -12.21
N ASN A 569 -11.94 33.60 -12.24
CA ASN A 569 -12.58 32.91 -11.11
C ASN A 569 -11.73 31.74 -10.59
N ASN A 570 -11.77 31.53 -9.27
CA ASN A 570 -11.06 30.44 -8.60
C ASN A 570 -11.97 29.22 -8.47
N LEU A 571 -11.62 28.13 -9.16
CA LEU A 571 -12.36 26.88 -9.13
C LEU A 571 -11.40 25.73 -8.84
N LEU A 572 -11.78 24.81 -7.94
CA LEU A 572 -11.03 23.57 -7.70
C LEU A 572 -11.41 22.47 -8.70
N ALA A 573 -12.62 22.55 -9.26
CA ALA A 573 -13.05 21.75 -10.39
C ALA A 573 -13.67 22.65 -11.46
N ALA A 574 -13.22 22.49 -12.70
CA ALA A 574 -13.86 23.11 -13.87
C ALA A 574 -13.72 22.16 -15.06
N PHE A 575 -14.12 20.90 -14.85
CA PHE A 575 -13.87 19.81 -15.78
C PHE A 575 -15.15 19.41 -16.48
N TYR A 576 -15.08 19.08 -17.76
CA TYR A 576 -16.23 18.61 -18.50
C TYR A 576 -15.87 17.52 -19.47
N ILE A 577 -16.88 16.75 -19.85
CA ILE A 577 -16.78 15.65 -20.80
C ILE A 577 -17.54 16.04 -22.07
N GLN A 578 -16.86 15.90 -23.21
CA GLN A 578 -17.41 16.25 -24.52
C GLN A 578 -16.91 15.26 -25.56
N THR A 579 -17.77 14.89 -26.50
CA THR A 579 -17.37 14.10 -27.67
C THR A 579 -16.70 14.97 -28.73
N ASP A 580 -15.75 14.41 -29.48
CA ASP A 580 -15.37 14.97 -30.79
C ASP A 580 -16.00 14.14 -31.92
N ALA A 581 -15.40 14.15 -33.12
CA ALA A 581 -15.91 13.37 -34.25
C ALA A 581 -15.79 11.84 -34.06
N LYS A 582 -15.07 11.38 -33.04
CA LYS A 582 -14.80 9.97 -32.77
C LYS A 582 -14.80 9.62 -31.28
N ASP A 583 -14.12 10.44 -30.47
CA ASP A 583 -13.68 10.06 -29.13
C ASP A 583 -14.46 10.81 -28.05
N LEU A 584 -14.52 10.22 -26.84
CA LEU A 584 -15.05 10.84 -25.63
C LEU A 584 -13.89 11.48 -24.84
N ASN A 585 -13.95 12.79 -24.61
CA ASN A 585 -12.80 13.55 -24.11
C ASN A 585 -13.06 14.23 -22.77
N VAL A 586 -12.03 14.28 -21.93
CA VAL A 586 -12.01 15.06 -20.69
C VAL A 586 -11.33 16.40 -20.96
N MET A 587 -12.04 17.47 -20.63
CA MET A 587 -11.64 18.84 -20.95
C MET A 587 -11.59 19.69 -19.69
N TYR A 588 -10.70 20.67 -19.67
CA TYR A 588 -10.56 21.67 -18.61
C TYR A 588 -11.04 23.02 -19.09
N HIS A 589 -12.10 23.54 -18.45
CA HIS A 589 -12.70 24.82 -18.76
C HIS A 589 -11.92 25.96 -18.10
N ASN A 590 -10.73 26.24 -18.64
CA ASN A 590 -9.82 27.26 -18.09
C ASN A 590 -9.58 28.46 -19.01
N ALA A 591 -10.18 28.49 -20.20
CA ALA A 591 -10.02 29.57 -21.15
C ALA A 591 -11.35 30.27 -21.46
N LYS A 592 -11.30 31.59 -21.64
CA LYS A 592 -12.46 32.42 -22.03
C LYS A 592 -13.09 32.00 -23.36
N VAL A 593 -12.30 31.36 -24.23
CA VAL A 593 -12.73 30.85 -25.53
C VAL A 593 -12.64 29.33 -25.49
N ALA A 594 -13.76 28.65 -25.77
CA ALA A 594 -13.87 27.20 -25.60
C ALA A 594 -12.84 26.38 -26.42
N THR A 595 -12.41 26.89 -27.59
CA THR A 595 -11.38 26.23 -28.42
C THR A 595 -10.00 26.18 -27.77
N ASN A 596 -9.77 26.99 -26.73
CA ASN A 596 -8.52 27.07 -26.00
C ASN A 596 -8.57 26.31 -24.67
N ASN A 597 -9.70 25.67 -24.36
CA ASN A 597 -9.81 24.77 -23.21
C ASN A 597 -8.84 23.60 -23.39
N LEU A 598 -8.15 23.24 -22.31
CA LEU A 598 -7.15 22.18 -22.34
C LEU A 598 -7.83 20.81 -22.39
N LYS A 599 -7.46 19.96 -23.35
CA LYS A 599 -7.81 18.53 -23.34
C LYS A 599 -6.92 17.83 -22.32
N LEU A 600 -7.52 17.28 -21.26
CA LEU A 600 -6.82 16.58 -20.19
C LEU A 600 -6.58 15.10 -20.50
N GLY A 601 -7.44 14.51 -21.34
CA GLY A 601 -7.34 13.12 -21.75
C GLY A 601 -8.55 12.66 -22.54
N THR A 602 -8.65 11.35 -22.77
CA THR A 602 -9.74 10.72 -23.52
C THR A 602 -10.03 9.33 -22.97
N PHE A 603 -11.30 8.93 -23.00
CA PHE A 603 -11.73 7.55 -22.74
C PHE A 603 -11.52 6.65 -23.97
N GLY A 604 -11.10 7.22 -25.11
CA GLY A 604 -11.03 6.55 -26.40
C GLY A 604 -12.28 6.80 -27.23
N ALA A 605 -12.56 5.87 -28.16
CA ALA A 605 -13.72 5.97 -29.05
C ALA A 605 -15.01 6.04 -28.22
N PHE A 606 -15.96 6.86 -28.65
CA PHE A 606 -17.25 6.96 -27.95
C PHE A 606 -17.95 5.60 -27.94
N ASP A 607 -18.36 5.19 -26.76
CA ASP A 607 -19.23 4.04 -26.51
C ASP A 607 -20.30 4.41 -25.47
N ASN A 608 -21.19 3.45 -25.21
CA ASN A 608 -22.25 3.58 -24.21
C ASN A 608 -21.94 2.68 -22.99
N GLU A 609 -20.68 2.49 -22.64
CA GLU A 609 -20.23 1.70 -21.50
C GLU A 609 -20.02 2.55 -20.23
N TRP A 610 -19.78 1.88 -19.10
CA TRP A 610 -19.47 2.54 -17.84
C TRP A 610 -18.02 3.02 -17.80
N HIS A 611 -17.84 4.30 -17.53
CA HIS A 611 -16.54 4.93 -17.34
C HIS A 611 -16.39 5.51 -15.93
N THR A 612 -15.14 5.63 -15.48
CA THR A 612 -14.78 6.28 -14.21
C THR A 612 -13.83 7.43 -14.48
N LEU A 613 -14.21 8.63 -14.06
CA LEU A 613 -13.36 9.81 -14.09
C LEU A 613 -13.01 10.21 -12.67
N ALA A 614 -11.73 10.45 -12.40
CA ALA A 614 -11.33 11.07 -11.15
C ALA A 614 -10.23 12.13 -11.34
N PHE A 615 -10.08 13.01 -10.36
CA PHE A 615 -9.08 14.07 -10.32
C PHE A 615 -8.38 14.01 -8.97
N ARG A 616 -7.12 13.57 -8.98
CA ARG A 616 -6.31 13.36 -7.78
C ARG A 616 -5.49 14.61 -7.47
N PHE A 617 -5.69 15.15 -6.28
CA PHE A 617 -4.98 16.31 -5.74
C PHE A 617 -3.78 15.83 -4.93
N ALA A 618 -2.61 16.39 -5.19
CA ALA A 618 -1.35 15.97 -4.56
C ALA A 618 -1.23 16.35 -3.07
N GLY A 619 -2.04 17.30 -2.59
CA GLY A 619 -1.95 17.84 -1.24
C GLY A 619 -0.81 18.85 -1.08
N ASN A 620 -0.50 19.21 0.17
CA ASN A 620 0.49 20.22 0.55
C ASN A 620 0.27 21.59 -0.13
N ASN A 621 -0.99 21.96 -0.34
CA ASN A 621 -1.42 23.16 -1.05
C ASN A 621 -0.93 23.22 -2.51
N ASN A 622 -0.57 22.08 -3.09
CA ASN A 622 -0.17 21.97 -4.49
C ASN A 622 -1.39 22.06 -5.41
N LEU A 623 -1.29 22.89 -6.44
CA LEU A 623 -2.33 23.07 -7.46
C LEU A 623 -2.21 22.06 -8.62
N GLN A 624 -1.25 21.14 -8.57
CA GLN A 624 -1.12 20.06 -9.52
C GLN A 624 -2.19 18.98 -9.27
N VAL A 625 -2.95 18.67 -10.31
CA VAL A 625 -4.02 17.68 -10.32
C VAL A 625 -3.72 16.65 -11.39
N THR A 626 -3.91 15.37 -11.06
CA THR A 626 -3.76 14.24 -12.00
C THR A 626 -5.14 13.72 -12.37
N PRO A 627 -5.59 13.85 -13.63
CA PRO A 627 -6.78 13.15 -14.10
C PRO A 627 -6.53 11.64 -14.10
N VAL A 628 -7.52 10.86 -13.66
CA VAL A 628 -7.52 9.40 -13.68
C VAL A 628 -8.72 8.98 -14.50
N ILE A 629 -8.48 8.40 -15.68
CA ILE A 629 -9.50 8.06 -16.67
C ILE A 629 -9.52 6.54 -16.78
N ASP A 630 -10.64 5.92 -16.39
CA ASP A 630 -10.79 4.45 -16.27
C ASP A 630 -9.67 3.78 -15.49
N GLY A 631 -9.29 4.40 -14.36
CA GLY A 631 -8.22 3.91 -13.48
C GLY A 631 -6.81 4.18 -13.97
N GLN A 632 -6.62 4.81 -15.13
CA GLN A 632 -5.32 5.16 -15.68
C GLN A 632 -4.99 6.65 -15.43
N ASP A 633 -3.84 6.90 -14.82
CA ASP A 633 -3.35 8.26 -14.60
C ASP A 633 -2.99 8.91 -15.95
N SER A 634 -3.59 10.06 -16.22
CA SER A 634 -3.26 10.94 -17.35
C SER A 634 -2.20 11.97 -16.97
N THR A 635 -1.74 12.75 -17.95
CA THR A 635 -0.75 13.81 -17.71
C THR A 635 -1.23 14.80 -16.63
N PRO A 636 -0.48 14.99 -15.53
CA PRO A 636 -0.83 15.99 -14.52
C PRO A 636 -0.83 17.40 -15.10
N PHE A 637 -1.76 18.23 -14.64
CA PHE A 637 -1.87 19.63 -15.03
C PHE A 637 -1.97 20.51 -13.78
N THR A 638 -1.67 21.79 -13.93
CA THR A 638 -1.81 22.77 -12.83
C THR A 638 -3.14 23.50 -12.96
N LEU A 639 -3.87 23.62 -11.86
CA LEU A 639 -5.08 24.43 -11.83
C LEU A 639 -4.76 25.90 -12.11
N THR A 640 -5.56 26.50 -12.97
CA THR A 640 -5.58 27.91 -13.31
C THR A 640 -6.97 28.49 -13.06
N GLN A 641 -7.10 29.81 -13.16
CA GLN A 641 -8.40 30.45 -13.12
C GLN A 641 -9.30 29.93 -14.24
N SER A 642 -10.61 29.99 -14.02
CA SER A 642 -11.66 29.63 -14.97
C SER A 642 -12.57 30.82 -15.28
N PRO A 643 -13.12 30.95 -16.51
CA PRO A 643 -14.09 32.00 -16.83
C PRO A 643 -15.48 31.76 -16.20
N VAL A 644 -15.69 30.58 -15.60
CA VAL A 644 -16.97 30.17 -15.03
C VAL A 644 -17.29 30.96 -13.77
N SER A 645 -18.38 31.72 -13.79
CA SER A 645 -18.84 32.58 -12.68
C SER A 645 -20.32 32.41 -12.34
N ALA A 646 -21.04 31.55 -13.08
CA ALA A 646 -22.50 31.42 -12.96
C ALA A 646 -22.97 30.58 -11.76
N PHE A 647 -22.04 29.87 -11.10
CA PHE A 647 -22.35 28.94 -10.01
C PHE A 647 -22.03 29.56 -8.66
N ALA A 648 -22.86 29.26 -7.65
CA ALA A 648 -22.61 29.68 -6.28
C ALA A 648 -21.30 29.08 -5.76
N ALA A 649 -20.53 29.91 -5.06
CA ALA A 649 -19.28 29.49 -4.44
C ALA A 649 -19.51 28.44 -3.33
N ASP A 650 -18.48 27.64 -3.09
CA ASP A 650 -18.38 26.62 -2.04
C ASP A 650 -19.37 25.45 -2.18
N LYS A 651 -19.89 25.26 -3.40
CA LYS A 651 -20.75 24.15 -3.79
C LYS A 651 -20.12 23.38 -4.95
N LEU A 652 -20.23 22.06 -4.92
CA LEU A 652 -19.94 21.22 -6.08
C LEU A 652 -21.20 21.17 -6.95
N HIS A 653 -21.07 21.65 -8.18
CA HIS A 653 -22.11 21.65 -9.19
C HIS A 653 -21.81 20.62 -10.27
N VAL A 654 -22.78 19.75 -10.53
CA VAL A 654 -22.73 18.76 -11.61
C VAL A 654 -23.81 19.10 -12.62
N THR A 655 -23.46 19.29 -13.89
CA THR A 655 -24.42 19.79 -14.90
C THR A 655 -24.06 19.33 -16.31
N ASP A 656 -25.00 19.43 -17.25
CA ASP A 656 -24.75 19.25 -18.67
C ASP A 656 -24.42 20.56 -19.42
N ILE A 657 -24.13 21.64 -18.69
CA ILE A 657 -23.47 22.89 -19.15
C ILE A 657 -24.36 23.81 -20.00
N THR A 658 -25.23 23.28 -20.84
CA THR A 658 -25.95 24.04 -21.87
C THR A 658 -27.43 23.68 -21.88
N LYS A 659 -28.27 24.55 -22.45
CA LYS A 659 -29.67 24.20 -22.78
C LYS A 659 -29.81 23.41 -24.08
N ASN A 660 -28.77 23.39 -24.93
CA ASN A 660 -28.76 22.63 -26.18
C ASN A 660 -28.75 21.11 -25.91
N ALA A 661 -28.90 20.30 -26.95
CA ALA A 661 -28.88 18.85 -26.81
C ALA A 661 -27.57 18.36 -26.16
N THR A 662 -27.70 17.46 -25.20
CA THR A 662 -26.63 16.82 -24.42
C THR A 662 -26.97 15.34 -24.29
N TYR A 663 -25.97 14.51 -24.00
CA TYR A 663 -26.22 13.10 -23.78
C TYR A 663 -27.05 12.90 -22.50
N PRO A 664 -28.08 12.05 -22.50
CA PRO A 664 -28.56 11.43 -21.27
C PRO A 664 -27.42 10.70 -20.57
N VAL A 665 -27.33 10.88 -19.25
CA VAL A 665 -26.23 10.31 -18.45
C VAL A 665 -26.81 9.43 -17.35
N LEU A 666 -26.20 8.28 -17.15
CA LEU A 666 -26.39 7.44 -15.97
C LEU A 666 -25.24 7.69 -15.00
N ILE A 667 -25.54 7.93 -13.73
CA ILE A 667 -24.57 8.15 -12.66
C ILE A 667 -24.73 7.04 -11.62
N ASP A 668 -23.64 6.32 -11.35
CA ASP A 668 -23.55 5.31 -10.28
C ASP A 668 -23.10 5.98 -8.97
N SER A 669 -22.03 6.77 -9.05
CA SER A 669 -21.52 7.52 -7.89
C SER A 669 -20.79 8.81 -8.29
N ILE A 670 -20.78 9.76 -7.36
CA ILE A 670 -19.98 11.00 -7.37
C ILE A 670 -19.22 11.08 -6.04
#